data_AF-A0A1C6NHG7-F1
#
_entry.id   AF-A0A1C6NHG7-F1
#
_cell.length_a   1.000
_cell.length_b   1.000
_cell.length_c   1.000
_cell.angle_alpha   90.00
_cell.angle_beta   90.00
_cell.angle_gamma   90.00
#
_symmetry.space_group_name_H-M   'P 1'
#
loop_
_entity.id
_entity.type
_entity.pdbx_description
1 polymer ?
#
loop_
_entity_poly.entity_id
_entity_poly.type
_entity_poly.pdbx_seq_one_letter_code
_entity_poly.pdbx_strand_id
1 'polypeptide(L)'
;MSACAPTRNDHSSRSSRPSRASGFKRPHSPPPRPGRGPFRISGADLSASITVFLIAIPMSLGLAVAMDAPLAAGLVSAAIGGIVAGLLGGTPLQVSGPSAGLTVVTAELIQIYGWRTTCAITIGAGLLQILLGSVRAARSALAVSPAIVHGTLAGIGVAIALAQLHVVFGEVPRSSALENALALPARLAHFEPAGPLIGALTILLLVVWPRMPGRIGASLGRIPAALAAVVIATAVAAAAAPGIARVDLPSWRSHALPELPHGPVMALATAMFTVMLVASLESLLAAVSVDKLAAERAAAPPKDGAPPPAPVERSDLDRELRAQGVANALSGLAGGMPVSGGAVRSSANVRAGATSRASTVLHGVWVLLAAVLLVTALEWIPLAALGSLVMVVGIQMVSFAHIRKVHRHREFLVYGATISGVVLVGVLEGVAIGIVVAVGVALHRLARTRITVTEQDDRYLVAARGQLTFLAVPRLSRLLGKLPHGADVVVELDGFFMDHAAYETIQDWYTAQTALGARIEFTGRSGGRIAEPASAAHSCCRPWTPWRNHHCHDRAQDTTGTTTPPTVATAPDSPTTPASPASTVASKAPAPVRPTSSSGRRHGAHRLLSGLSSFQRTTAPLVREELARLAAEGQRPSQLFLTCADSRLVTSMITASGPGDLFTVRNVGNLVPPPDAEGATGNDDSVAAAIEYAVDVLEVESITICGHSGCGAMQALLGAAPEAPRTPLWRWLRHGLPSLERMRSRHHSWARIAGRLPTDAVEQLCLTNVVQQLEHLRAHESVARRLAEGTLQLHGMYFHVGEAQAYLLTEGASSGTGPDEVFVRVAPGAVWGTEQGIDALHTTPGATVGA
;
A
#
# COMPACT_ATOMS: atom_id res chain seq x y z
N MET A 1 7.58 66.84 -17.64
CA MET A 1 9.06 66.81 -17.48
C MET A 1 9.40 66.30 -16.08
N SER A 2 10.69 66.11 -15.77
CA SER A 2 11.30 65.50 -14.57
C SER A 2 10.44 65.47 -13.28
N ALA A 3 10.26 64.36 -12.57
CA ALA A 3 11.22 63.36 -12.06
C ALA A 3 12.11 63.85 -10.90
N CYS A 4 12.03 63.18 -9.74
CA CYS A 4 13.16 62.41 -9.18
C CYS A 4 12.72 61.50 -8.02
N ALA A 5 13.58 60.55 -7.63
CA ALA A 5 13.30 59.48 -6.66
C ALA A 5 13.83 59.78 -5.24
N PRO A 6 13.34 59.10 -4.18
CA PRO A 6 13.62 59.44 -2.77
C PRO A 6 14.72 58.58 -2.12
N THR A 7 15.07 58.91 -0.87
CA THR A 7 15.94 58.11 0.01
C THR A 7 15.23 57.59 1.27
N ARG A 8 15.44 56.29 1.52
CA ARG A 8 15.44 55.54 2.80
C ARG A 8 15.62 56.39 4.08
N ASN A 9 15.05 56.08 5.26
CA ASN A 9 15.26 54.79 5.95
C ASN A 9 14.32 54.50 7.18
N ASP A 10 14.10 53.20 7.45
CA ASP A 10 14.08 52.45 8.73
C ASP A 10 13.29 52.78 10.03
N HIS A 11 12.72 51.68 10.58
CA HIS A 11 12.63 51.23 11.99
C HIS A 11 11.71 51.89 13.07
N SER A 12 10.49 51.31 13.16
CA SER A 12 9.94 50.60 14.35
C SER A 12 9.36 51.34 15.58
N SER A 13 8.13 50.97 15.98
CA SER A 13 7.80 50.30 17.27
C SER A 13 6.27 50.26 17.56
N ARG A 14 5.87 49.74 18.73
CA ARG A 14 4.50 49.42 19.24
C ARG A 14 4.27 50.20 20.55
N SER A 15 3.09 50.39 21.17
CA SER A 15 1.67 50.04 20.92
C SER A 15 0.83 50.58 22.11
N SER A 16 -0.44 51.02 21.95
CA SER A 16 -1.56 50.66 22.86
C SER A 16 -2.94 51.21 22.41
N ARG A 17 -4.03 50.62 22.94
CA ARG A 17 -5.44 51.08 22.87
C ARG A 17 -6.23 50.45 24.04
N PRO A 18 -7.27 51.11 24.60
CA PRO A 18 -8.04 50.58 25.74
C PRO A 18 -9.08 49.52 25.33
N SER A 19 -9.68 48.88 26.35
CA SER A 19 -10.56 47.71 26.23
C SER A 19 -12.03 48.03 25.92
N ARG A 20 -12.67 47.16 25.12
CA ARG A 20 -14.13 46.93 25.15
C ARG A 20 -14.42 45.45 24.84
N ALA A 21 -15.49 44.91 25.41
CA ALA A 21 -15.78 43.47 25.37
C ALA A 21 -16.75 43.09 24.23
N SER A 22 -16.36 42.12 23.40
CA SER A 22 -17.28 41.22 22.68
C SER A 22 -16.54 39.95 22.22
N GLY A 23 -17.23 38.81 22.20
CA GLY A 23 -16.62 37.47 22.27
C GLY A 23 -16.19 36.82 20.95
N PHE A 24 -15.57 37.52 19.99
CA PHE A 24 -15.10 36.91 18.74
C PHE A 24 -13.58 36.70 18.67
N LYS A 25 -13.11 35.50 19.04
CA LYS A 25 -11.72 35.08 18.83
C LYS A 25 -11.47 34.75 17.35
N ARG A 26 -10.68 35.60 16.67
CA ARG A 26 -10.08 35.24 15.36
C ARG A 26 -9.23 33.97 15.52
N PRO A 27 -9.21 33.05 14.54
CA PRO A 27 -8.45 31.81 14.63
C PRO A 27 -6.96 32.09 14.81
N HIS A 28 -6.34 31.50 15.83
CA HIS A 28 -4.93 31.69 16.14
C HIS A 28 -4.04 31.18 15.00
N SER A 29 -3.12 32.03 14.53
CA SER A 29 -1.96 31.59 13.76
C SER A 29 -1.25 30.46 14.54
N PRO A 30 -0.88 29.34 13.90
CA PRO A 30 -0.24 28.25 14.60
C PRO A 30 1.13 28.71 15.15
N PRO A 31 1.56 28.22 16.32
CA PRO A 31 2.92 28.46 16.78
C PRO A 31 3.93 27.95 15.75
N PRO A 32 5.16 28.51 15.71
CA PRO A 32 6.23 27.96 14.89
C PRO A 32 6.41 26.47 15.21
N ARG A 33 6.65 25.66 14.18
CA ARG A 33 6.89 24.22 14.36
C ARG A 33 8.05 24.06 15.36
N PRO A 34 7.96 23.15 16.35
CA PRO A 34 9.15 22.79 17.12
C PRO A 34 10.22 22.34 16.11
N GLY A 35 11.43 22.86 16.27
CA GLY A 35 12.54 22.56 15.36
C GLY A 35 12.80 21.06 15.28
N ARG A 36 13.46 20.62 14.20
CA ARG A 36 14.04 19.27 14.15
C ARG A 36 14.94 19.12 15.36
N GLY A 37 14.58 18.26 16.31
CA GLY A 37 15.42 17.97 17.46
C GLY A 37 16.78 17.42 17.02
N PRO A 38 17.83 17.57 17.83
CA PRO A 38 19.14 17.01 17.51
C PRO A 38 19.06 15.49 17.29
N PHE A 39 19.98 14.95 16.48
CA PHE A 39 20.10 13.52 16.21
C PHE A 39 20.31 12.74 17.52
N ARG A 40 19.22 12.22 18.09
CA ARG A 40 19.27 11.30 19.23
C ARG A 40 19.61 9.91 18.72
N ILE A 41 20.90 9.60 18.72
CA ILE A 41 21.41 8.25 18.49
C ILE A 41 20.89 7.35 19.63
N SER A 42 20.13 6.31 19.29
CA SER A 42 19.79 5.26 20.26
C SER A 42 20.89 4.19 20.29
N GLY A 43 21.03 3.46 21.40
CA GLY A 43 21.96 2.31 21.46
C GLY A 43 21.63 1.23 20.43
N ALA A 44 20.35 1.09 20.06
CA ALA A 44 19.89 0.19 19.00
C ALA A 44 20.35 0.66 17.61
N ASP A 45 20.30 1.97 17.33
CA ASP A 45 20.83 2.54 16.08
C ASP A 45 22.36 2.41 16.00
N LEU A 46 23.08 2.58 17.12
CA LEU A 46 24.52 2.37 17.18
C LEU A 46 24.88 0.90 16.88
N SER A 47 24.25 -0.06 17.57
CA SER A 47 24.47 -1.50 17.36
C SER A 47 24.17 -1.94 15.92
N ALA A 48 23.03 -1.47 15.37
CA ALA A 48 22.66 -1.76 13.99
C ALA A 48 23.61 -1.13 12.98
N SER A 49 24.08 0.10 13.20
CA SER A 49 25.04 0.77 12.32
C SER A 49 26.36 0.00 12.21
N ILE A 50 26.82 -0.60 13.31
CA ILE A 50 28.02 -1.45 13.35
C ILE A 50 27.76 -2.76 12.59
N THR A 51 26.62 -3.42 12.81
CA THR A 51 26.28 -4.66 12.08
C THR A 51 26.22 -4.43 10.57
N VAL A 52 25.61 -3.33 10.14
CA VAL A 52 25.53 -2.94 8.71
C VAL A 52 26.92 -2.59 8.15
N PHE A 53 27.72 -1.83 8.90
CA PHE A 53 29.10 -1.47 8.54
C PHE A 53 29.98 -2.70 8.27
N LEU A 54 29.95 -3.69 9.16
CA LEU A 54 30.73 -4.93 9.03
C LEU A 54 30.30 -5.81 7.84
N ILE A 55 29.03 -5.70 7.40
CA ILE A 55 28.55 -6.30 6.13
C ILE A 55 29.01 -5.46 4.93
N ALA A 56 29.02 -4.15 5.06
CA ALA A 56 29.15 -3.23 3.95
C ALA A 56 30.59 -3.07 3.43
N ILE A 57 31.64 -3.10 4.27
CA ILE A 57 33.04 -3.03 3.78
C ILE A 57 33.32 -4.12 2.73
N PRO A 58 33.25 -5.43 3.05
CA PRO A 58 33.64 -6.47 2.11
C PRO A 58 32.69 -6.53 0.90
N MET A 59 31.40 -6.24 1.09
CA MET A 59 30.44 -6.12 -0.01
C MET A 59 30.79 -4.97 -0.97
N SER A 60 31.23 -3.81 -0.46
CA SER A 60 31.46 -2.63 -1.31
C SER A 60 32.82 -2.69 -2.03
N LEU A 61 33.84 -3.29 -1.40
CA LEU A 61 35.10 -3.62 -2.08
C LEU A 61 34.86 -4.68 -3.17
N GLY A 62 34.16 -5.77 -2.86
CA GLY A 62 33.87 -6.80 -3.86
C GLY A 62 33.03 -6.29 -5.04
N LEU A 63 32.04 -5.42 -4.78
CA LEU A 63 31.28 -4.81 -5.87
C LEU A 63 32.12 -3.88 -6.75
N ALA A 64 33.19 -3.26 -6.23
CA ALA A 64 34.14 -2.51 -7.05
C ALA A 64 34.97 -3.43 -7.96
N VAL A 65 35.49 -4.55 -7.42
CA VAL A 65 36.15 -5.60 -8.23
C VAL A 65 35.21 -6.14 -9.31
N ALA A 66 33.93 -6.32 -8.98
CA ALA A 66 32.92 -6.81 -9.93
C ALA A 66 32.50 -5.78 -11.00
N MET A 67 32.84 -4.51 -10.82
CA MET A 67 32.64 -3.44 -11.82
C MET A 67 33.91 -3.13 -12.62
N ASP A 68 35.06 -3.75 -12.31
CA ASP A 68 36.39 -3.26 -12.74
C ASP A 68 36.62 -1.78 -12.37
N ALA A 69 36.10 -1.38 -11.21
CA ALA A 69 36.15 -0.02 -10.68
C ALA A 69 37.23 0.11 -9.58
N PRO A 70 37.83 1.31 -9.40
CA PRO A 70 38.79 1.53 -8.32
C PRO A 70 38.20 1.16 -6.95
N LEU A 71 38.89 0.29 -6.19
CA LEU A 71 38.40 -0.26 -4.91
C LEU A 71 37.96 0.83 -3.90
N ALA A 72 38.65 1.97 -3.88
CA ALA A 72 38.29 3.13 -3.07
C ALA A 72 36.91 3.73 -3.44
N ALA A 73 36.50 3.69 -4.71
CA ALA A 73 35.19 4.18 -5.17
C ALA A 73 34.01 3.41 -4.55
N GLY A 74 34.23 2.13 -4.20
CA GLY A 74 33.28 1.33 -3.44
C GLY A 74 33.09 1.82 -2.00
N LEU A 75 34.16 2.25 -1.34
CA LEU A 75 34.10 2.82 0.01
C LEU A 75 33.50 4.24 -0.01
N VAL A 76 33.89 5.06 -0.98
CA VAL A 76 33.34 6.42 -1.19
C VAL A 76 31.83 6.37 -1.43
N SER A 77 31.36 5.54 -2.36
CA SER A 77 29.92 5.39 -2.67
C SER A 77 29.12 4.80 -1.49
N ALA A 78 29.72 3.93 -0.67
CA ALA A 78 29.08 3.41 0.54
C ALA A 78 28.98 4.47 1.66
N ALA A 79 30.02 5.29 1.87
CA ALA A 79 29.99 6.40 2.80
C ALA A 79 28.96 7.46 2.38
N ILE A 80 28.98 7.87 1.11
CA ILE A 80 28.03 8.84 0.54
C ILE A 80 26.60 8.29 0.55
N GLY A 81 26.38 7.01 0.22
CA GLY A 81 25.09 6.35 0.32
C GLY A 81 24.53 6.37 1.75
N GLY A 82 25.31 5.93 2.74
CA GLY A 82 24.90 5.93 4.14
C GLY A 82 24.60 7.34 4.68
N ILE A 83 25.49 8.31 4.42
CA ILE A 83 25.36 9.68 4.93
C ILE A 83 24.29 10.47 4.16
N VAL A 84 24.44 10.66 2.84
CA VAL A 84 23.58 11.57 2.06
C VAL A 84 22.16 11.03 1.95
N ALA A 85 21.99 9.75 1.56
CA ALA A 85 20.66 9.18 1.48
C ALA A 85 20.04 8.96 2.87
N GLY A 86 20.82 8.63 3.91
CA GLY A 86 20.32 8.54 5.29
C GLY A 86 19.80 9.88 5.83
N LEU A 87 20.54 10.97 5.60
CA LEU A 87 20.13 12.32 6.00
C LEU A 87 18.88 12.80 5.23
N LEU A 88 18.90 12.71 3.90
CA LEU A 88 17.87 13.29 3.05
C LEU A 88 16.64 12.38 2.87
N GLY A 89 16.83 11.07 2.97
CA GLY A 89 15.90 10.00 2.58
C GLY A 89 14.49 10.05 3.15
N GLY A 90 13.58 9.49 2.36
CA GLY A 90 12.18 9.28 2.71
C GLY A 90 11.95 7.99 3.48
N THR A 91 12.90 7.04 3.46
CA THR A 91 12.84 5.73 4.13
C THR A 91 13.83 5.68 5.30
N PRO A 92 13.41 5.86 6.57
CA PRO A 92 14.35 6.09 7.67
C PRO A 92 15.33 4.94 7.99
N LEU A 93 15.01 3.69 7.62
CA LEU A 93 15.83 2.52 7.90
C LEU A 93 16.52 1.94 6.64
N GLN A 94 16.40 2.61 5.49
CA GLN A 94 17.05 2.20 4.25
C GLN A 94 18.55 2.53 4.27
N VAL A 95 19.38 1.54 3.95
CA VAL A 95 20.82 1.69 3.79
C VAL A 95 21.14 1.71 2.30
N SER A 96 21.59 2.87 1.81
CA SER A 96 22.12 3.01 0.46
C SER A 96 23.63 2.83 0.40
N GLY A 97 24.11 2.39 -0.75
CA GLY A 97 25.53 2.27 -1.10
C GLY A 97 25.66 1.68 -2.51
N PRO A 98 26.87 1.23 -2.93
CA PRO A 98 27.04 0.58 -4.22
C PRO A 98 26.22 -0.71 -4.29
N SER A 99 25.66 -1.03 -5.46
CA SER A 99 24.66 -2.09 -5.59
C SER A 99 25.01 -3.18 -6.61
N ALA A 100 24.51 -4.39 -6.33
CA ALA A 100 24.58 -5.53 -7.22
C ALA A 100 23.81 -5.26 -8.52
N GLY A 101 22.59 -4.70 -8.48
CA GLY A 101 21.81 -4.42 -9.69
C GLY A 101 22.50 -3.48 -10.68
N LEU A 102 23.36 -2.57 -10.17
CA LEU A 102 24.13 -1.63 -10.97
C LEU A 102 25.48 -2.19 -11.42
N THR A 103 25.90 -3.38 -10.98
CA THR A 103 27.26 -3.91 -11.22
C THR A 103 27.53 -4.15 -12.71
N VAL A 104 26.66 -4.91 -13.39
CA VAL A 104 26.82 -5.21 -14.82
C VAL A 104 26.77 -3.93 -15.66
N VAL A 105 25.80 -3.05 -15.39
CA VAL A 105 25.66 -1.75 -16.07
C VAL A 105 26.90 -0.87 -15.89
N THR A 106 27.46 -0.81 -14.67
CA THR A 106 28.62 0.04 -14.40
C THR A 106 29.88 -0.54 -15.03
N ALA A 107 30.08 -1.87 -15.00
CA ALA A 107 31.18 -2.55 -15.69
C ALA A 107 31.17 -2.27 -17.20
N GLU A 108 30.01 -2.41 -17.83
CA GLU A 108 29.81 -2.12 -19.25
C GLU A 108 30.16 -0.66 -19.59
N LEU A 109 29.68 0.30 -18.77
CA LEU A 109 29.98 1.72 -18.96
C LEU A 109 31.47 2.06 -18.73
N ILE A 110 32.15 1.37 -17.82
CA ILE A 110 33.59 1.52 -17.60
C ILE A 110 34.38 1.02 -18.81
N GLN A 111 34.00 -0.12 -19.39
CA GLN A 111 34.65 -0.68 -20.58
C GLN A 111 34.40 0.18 -21.84
N ILE A 112 33.22 0.80 -21.99
CA ILE A 112 32.87 1.63 -23.16
C ILE A 112 33.41 3.07 -23.04
N TYR A 113 33.28 3.70 -21.86
CA TYR A 113 33.53 5.14 -21.68
C TYR A 113 34.66 5.48 -20.69
N GLY A 114 35.19 4.50 -19.97
CA GLY A 114 36.15 4.70 -18.90
C GLY A 114 35.53 5.15 -17.57
N TRP A 115 36.30 4.98 -16.49
CA TRP A 115 35.87 5.28 -15.11
C TRP A 115 35.44 6.74 -14.90
N ARG A 116 36.23 7.71 -15.40
CA ARG A 116 35.97 9.16 -15.22
C ARG A 116 34.67 9.61 -15.90
N THR A 117 34.37 9.04 -17.06
CA THR A 117 33.12 9.31 -17.79
C THR A 117 31.94 8.63 -17.10
N THR A 118 32.13 7.42 -16.59
CA THR A 118 31.11 6.70 -15.79
C THR A 118 30.73 7.48 -14.53
N CYS A 119 31.68 8.18 -13.90
CA CYS A 119 31.40 9.13 -12.82
C CYS A 119 30.48 10.28 -13.29
N ALA A 120 30.71 10.88 -14.46
CA ALA A 120 29.84 11.91 -15.03
C ALA A 120 28.45 11.37 -15.45
N ILE A 121 28.37 10.13 -15.97
CA ILE A 121 27.10 9.44 -16.23
C ILE A 121 26.31 9.24 -14.93
N THR A 122 26.99 8.91 -13.83
CA THR A 122 26.40 8.79 -12.50
C THR A 122 25.83 10.12 -11.98
N ILE A 123 26.50 11.24 -12.28
CA ILE A 123 25.97 12.59 -11.99
C ILE A 123 24.69 12.87 -12.81
N GLY A 124 24.72 12.61 -14.12
CA GLY A 124 23.55 12.78 -15.00
C GLY A 124 22.35 11.93 -14.55
N ALA A 125 22.60 10.66 -14.22
CA ALA A 125 21.60 9.76 -13.65
C ALA A 125 21.02 10.30 -12.32
N GLY A 126 21.87 10.83 -11.44
CA GLY A 126 21.44 11.46 -10.18
C GLY A 126 20.55 12.69 -10.39
N LEU A 127 20.87 13.54 -11.37
CA LEU A 127 20.05 14.69 -11.75
C LEU A 127 18.68 14.25 -12.32
N LEU A 128 18.64 13.20 -13.14
CA LEU A 128 17.39 12.61 -13.64
C LEU A 128 16.55 11.99 -12.50
N GLN A 129 17.17 11.37 -11.49
CA GLN A 129 16.47 10.90 -10.28
C GLN A 129 15.86 12.04 -9.47
N ILE A 130 16.58 13.17 -9.31
CA ILE A 130 16.05 14.37 -8.64
C ILE A 130 14.83 14.92 -9.40
N LEU A 131 14.88 14.96 -10.74
CA LEU A 131 13.75 15.39 -11.58
C LEU A 131 12.55 14.44 -11.41
N LEU A 132 12.76 13.12 -11.55
CA LEU A 132 11.71 12.09 -11.46
C LEU A 132 11.02 12.11 -10.07
N GLY A 133 11.81 12.23 -9.00
CA GLY A 133 11.28 12.38 -7.64
C GLY A 133 10.64 13.75 -7.38
N SER A 134 10.91 14.78 -8.18
CA SER A 134 10.31 16.12 -8.05
C SER A 134 8.94 16.20 -8.73
N VAL A 135 8.74 15.52 -9.87
CA VAL A 135 7.43 15.40 -10.55
C VAL A 135 6.47 14.41 -9.87
N ARG A 136 6.90 13.80 -8.74
CA ARG A 136 6.13 12.84 -7.91
C ARG A 136 5.72 11.55 -8.62
N ALA A 137 6.59 11.04 -9.48
CA ALA A 137 6.35 9.84 -10.28
C ALA A 137 6.76 8.53 -9.58
N ALA A 138 7.25 8.53 -8.34
CA ALA A 138 7.82 7.33 -7.71
C ALA A 138 6.80 6.17 -7.55
N ARG A 139 5.53 6.50 -7.31
CA ARG A 139 4.45 5.50 -7.28
C ARG A 139 4.06 4.97 -8.67
N SER A 140 4.24 5.75 -9.73
CA SER A 140 4.06 5.28 -11.10
C SER A 140 5.20 4.36 -11.54
N ALA A 141 6.43 4.60 -11.06
CA ALA A 141 7.57 3.71 -11.29
C ALA A 141 7.38 2.31 -10.65
N LEU A 142 6.55 2.19 -9.61
CA LEU A 142 6.15 0.90 -9.03
C LEU A 142 5.10 0.13 -9.85
N ALA A 143 4.62 0.65 -10.99
CA ALA A 143 3.69 -0.06 -11.87
C ALA A 143 4.35 -1.14 -12.76
N VAL A 144 5.68 -1.28 -12.71
CA VAL A 144 6.42 -2.36 -13.38
C VAL A 144 6.04 -3.70 -12.76
N SER A 145 5.73 -4.72 -13.59
CA SER A 145 5.37 -6.05 -13.09
C SER A 145 6.48 -6.64 -12.21
N PRO A 146 6.15 -7.21 -11.03
CA PRO A 146 7.12 -7.90 -10.19
C PRO A 146 7.90 -9.01 -10.92
N ALA A 147 7.31 -9.63 -11.95
CA ALA A 147 7.99 -10.66 -12.74
C ALA A 147 9.18 -10.10 -13.55
N ILE A 148 9.08 -8.87 -14.04
CA ILE A 148 10.19 -8.16 -14.71
C ILE A 148 11.28 -7.88 -13.68
N VAL A 149 10.93 -7.18 -12.60
CA VAL A 149 11.85 -6.84 -11.48
C VAL A 149 12.67 -8.04 -11.01
N HIS A 150 12.01 -9.17 -10.70
CA HIS A 150 12.72 -10.35 -10.21
C HIS A 150 13.51 -11.06 -11.32
N GLY A 151 13.05 -11.01 -12.58
CA GLY A 151 13.79 -11.53 -13.73
C GLY A 151 15.07 -10.73 -14.01
N THR A 152 15.01 -9.40 -13.90
CA THR A 152 16.17 -8.50 -14.04
C THR A 152 17.19 -8.75 -12.93
N LEU A 153 16.75 -8.80 -11.67
CA LEU A 153 17.63 -9.10 -10.53
C LEU A 153 18.26 -10.50 -10.64
N ALA A 154 17.51 -11.51 -11.11
CA ALA A 154 18.06 -12.84 -11.32
C ALA A 154 19.06 -12.89 -12.48
N GLY A 155 18.81 -12.18 -13.59
CA GLY A 155 19.73 -12.09 -14.73
C GLY A 155 21.04 -11.41 -14.37
N ILE A 156 20.96 -10.31 -13.63
CA ILE A 156 22.14 -9.63 -13.06
C ILE A 156 22.87 -10.56 -12.10
N GLY A 157 22.16 -11.31 -11.24
CA GLY A 157 22.76 -12.30 -10.34
C GLY A 157 23.55 -13.39 -11.07
N VAL A 158 23.04 -13.89 -12.21
CA VAL A 158 23.74 -14.85 -13.08
C VAL A 158 24.96 -14.22 -13.75
N ALA A 159 24.81 -13.03 -14.32
CA ALA A 159 25.91 -12.30 -14.97
C ALA A 159 27.06 -12.00 -13.99
N ILE A 160 26.73 -11.55 -12.78
CA ILE A 160 27.68 -11.36 -11.68
C ILE A 160 28.39 -12.67 -11.34
N ALA A 161 27.66 -13.78 -11.18
CA ALA A 161 28.28 -15.06 -10.82
C ALA A 161 29.28 -15.56 -11.89
N LEU A 162 28.96 -15.39 -13.18
CA LEU A 162 29.85 -15.73 -14.29
C LEU A 162 31.09 -14.82 -14.36
N ALA A 163 30.93 -13.51 -14.14
CA ALA A 163 32.03 -12.56 -14.07
C ALA A 163 32.96 -12.87 -12.88
N GLN A 164 32.41 -13.07 -11.68
CA GLN A 164 33.20 -13.30 -10.47
C GLN A 164 33.91 -14.65 -10.44
N LEU A 165 33.44 -15.65 -11.19
CA LEU A 165 34.16 -16.90 -11.36
C LEU A 165 35.55 -16.69 -11.99
N HIS A 166 35.71 -15.71 -12.90
CA HIS A 166 37.01 -15.35 -13.47
C HIS A 166 37.94 -14.71 -12.42
N VAL A 167 37.40 -13.82 -11.57
CA VAL A 167 38.15 -13.23 -10.44
C VAL A 167 38.65 -14.29 -9.47
N VAL A 168 37.88 -15.37 -9.24
CA VAL A 168 38.29 -16.50 -8.41
C VAL A 168 39.41 -17.33 -9.07
N PHE A 169 39.46 -17.40 -10.40
CA PHE A 169 40.60 -17.95 -11.15
C PHE A 169 41.78 -16.96 -11.31
N GLY A 170 41.66 -15.72 -10.81
CA GLY A 170 42.73 -14.71 -10.86
C GLY A 170 42.72 -13.79 -12.08
N GLU A 171 41.61 -13.74 -12.83
CA GLU A 171 41.49 -12.96 -14.08
C GLU A 171 40.47 -11.82 -13.99
N VAL A 172 40.65 -10.80 -14.85
CA VAL A 172 39.69 -9.71 -15.03
C VAL A 172 38.45 -10.23 -15.80
N PRO A 173 37.22 -9.91 -15.38
CA PRO A 173 36.01 -10.30 -16.11
C PRO A 173 35.90 -9.67 -17.49
N ARG A 174 35.15 -10.32 -18.40
CA ARG A 174 34.75 -9.74 -19.68
C ARG A 174 33.45 -8.93 -19.56
N SER A 175 33.18 -8.08 -20.54
CA SER A 175 32.01 -7.19 -20.58
C SER A 175 30.66 -7.92 -20.57
N SER A 176 30.49 -8.97 -21.39
CA SER A 176 29.22 -9.71 -21.49
C SER A 176 29.24 -11.02 -20.69
N ALA A 177 28.08 -11.39 -20.11
CA ALA A 177 27.93 -12.64 -19.39
C ALA A 177 28.14 -13.87 -20.30
N LEU A 178 27.80 -13.76 -21.58
CA LEU A 178 28.00 -14.79 -22.60
C LEU A 178 29.49 -15.02 -22.89
N GLU A 179 30.29 -13.96 -23.07
CA GLU A 179 31.74 -14.09 -23.28
C GLU A 179 32.46 -14.68 -22.06
N ASN A 180 32.04 -14.31 -20.85
CA ASN A 180 32.53 -14.95 -19.63
C ASN A 180 32.20 -16.46 -19.65
N ALA A 181 30.95 -16.86 -19.92
CA ALA A 181 30.57 -18.26 -19.99
C ALA A 181 31.36 -19.06 -21.06
N LEU A 182 31.64 -18.46 -22.22
CA LEU A 182 32.41 -19.07 -23.31
C LEU A 182 33.92 -19.14 -23.04
N ALA A 183 34.46 -18.35 -22.11
CA ALA A 183 35.89 -18.35 -21.76
C ALA A 183 36.27 -19.50 -20.80
N LEU A 184 35.36 -19.93 -19.93
CA LEU A 184 35.61 -20.89 -18.85
C LEU A 184 36.28 -22.22 -19.30
N PRO A 185 35.91 -22.86 -20.43
CA PRO A 185 36.51 -24.13 -20.84
C PRO A 185 38.02 -24.05 -21.08
N ALA A 186 38.51 -22.92 -21.61
CA ALA A 186 39.94 -22.71 -21.85
C ALA A 186 40.75 -22.49 -20.56
N ARG A 187 40.10 -22.01 -19.49
CA ARG A 187 40.72 -21.78 -18.18
C ARG A 187 40.73 -23.03 -17.30
N LEU A 188 39.74 -23.91 -17.43
CA LEU A 188 39.76 -25.24 -16.81
C LEU A 188 40.95 -26.11 -17.28
N ALA A 189 41.59 -25.79 -18.41
CA ALA A 189 42.81 -26.42 -18.88
C ALA A 189 44.11 -25.87 -18.27
N HIS A 190 44.07 -24.71 -17.59
CA HIS A 190 45.24 -24.00 -17.03
C HIS A 190 44.98 -23.66 -15.56
N PHE A 191 44.98 -24.69 -14.70
CA PHE A 191 44.47 -24.60 -13.34
C PHE A 191 45.52 -24.16 -12.31
N GLU A 192 45.53 -22.87 -11.98
CA GLU A 192 46.23 -22.34 -10.80
C GLU A 192 45.36 -22.53 -9.53
N PRO A 193 45.81 -23.27 -8.50
CA PRO A 193 44.94 -23.71 -7.40
C PRO A 193 44.69 -22.63 -6.33
N ALA A 194 45.55 -21.63 -6.19
CA ALA A 194 45.55 -20.72 -5.04
C ALA A 194 44.26 -19.87 -4.93
N GLY A 195 43.85 -19.24 -6.04
CA GLY A 195 42.60 -18.47 -6.12
C GLY A 195 41.36 -19.32 -5.85
N PRO A 196 41.15 -20.43 -6.60
CA PRO A 196 40.03 -21.35 -6.41
C PRO A 196 39.93 -21.95 -5.01
N LEU A 197 41.04 -22.29 -4.35
CA LEU A 197 41.02 -22.83 -2.98
C LEU A 197 40.60 -21.77 -1.94
N ILE A 198 41.15 -20.56 -2.02
CA ILE A 198 40.74 -19.45 -1.14
C ILE A 198 39.29 -19.04 -1.42
N GLY A 199 38.84 -19.10 -2.67
CA GLY A 199 37.46 -18.87 -3.04
C GLY A 199 36.50 -19.93 -2.49
N ALA A 200 36.82 -21.22 -2.69
CA ALA A 200 36.06 -22.34 -2.15
C ALA A 200 35.96 -22.30 -0.61
N LEU A 201 37.05 -21.96 0.08
CA LEU A 201 37.06 -21.70 1.53
C LEU A 201 36.10 -20.56 1.90
N THR A 202 36.12 -19.45 1.16
CA THR A 202 35.23 -18.31 1.40
C THR A 202 33.75 -18.70 1.22
N ILE A 203 33.42 -19.45 0.17
CA ILE A 203 32.06 -19.97 -0.08
C ILE A 203 31.63 -20.93 1.03
N LEU A 204 32.51 -21.86 1.43
CA LEU A 204 32.26 -22.82 2.50
C LEU A 204 31.94 -22.10 3.82
N LEU A 205 32.73 -21.08 4.18
CA LEU A 205 32.49 -20.26 5.37
C LEU A 205 31.16 -19.50 5.28
N LEU A 206 30.84 -18.87 4.15
CA LEU A 206 29.56 -18.19 3.92
C LEU A 206 28.34 -19.11 4.05
N VAL A 207 28.48 -20.38 3.66
CA VAL A 207 27.41 -21.40 3.71
C VAL A 207 27.29 -22.05 5.10
N VAL A 208 28.42 -22.36 5.75
CA VAL A 208 28.45 -23.11 7.02
C VAL A 208 28.29 -22.20 8.25
N TRP A 209 28.88 -21.00 8.26
CA TRP A 209 28.85 -20.09 9.41
C TRP A 209 27.43 -19.81 9.96
N PRO A 210 26.42 -19.46 9.14
CA PRO A 210 25.05 -19.25 9.62
C PRO A 210 24.28 -20.54 9.96
N ARG A 211 24.88 -21.73 9.78
CA ARG A 211 24.28 -23.05 10.03
C ARG A 211 24.86 -23.78 11.24
N MET A 212 25.89 -23.24 11.89
CA MET A 212 26.55 -23.91 13.03
C MET A 212 25.58 -24.05 14.23
N PRO A 213 25.34 -25.26 14.75
CA PRO A 213 24.40 -25.48 15.86
C PRO A 213 25.01 -25.17 17.24
N GLY A 214 24.15 -25.14 18.25
CA GLY A 214 24.54 -25.08 19.67
C GLY A 214 24.99 -23.70 20.18
N ARG A 215 25.50 -23.67 21.42
CA ARG A 215 25.91 -22.43 22.12
C ARG A 215 27.05 -21.69 21.40
N ILE A 216 27.93 -22.41 20.74
CA ILE A 216 29.03 -21.86 19.93
C ILE A 216 28.46 -21.12 18.72
N GLY A 217 27.57 -21.75 17.94
CA GLY A 217 26.87 -21.10 16.84
C GLY A 217 26.09 -19.85 17.25
N ALA A 218 25.39 -19.90 18.40
CA ALA A 218 24.69 -18.73 18.95
C ALA A 218 25.60 -17.55 19.34
N SER A 219 26.88 -17.81 19.63
CA SER A 219 27.88 -16.76 19.91
C SER A 219 28.51 -16.23 18.62
N LEU A 220 28.95 -17.13 17.71
CA LEU A 220 29.58 -16.77 16.43
C LEU A 220 28.59 -16.11 15.46
N GLY A 221 27.29 -16.43 15.55
CA GLY A 221 26.21 -15.80 14.79
C GLY A 221 25.99 -14.31 15.08
N ARG A 222 26.68 -13.73 16.08
CA ARG A 222 26.77 -12.27 16.29
C ARG A 222 27.66 -11.59 15.26
N ILE A 223 28.62 -12.31 14.67
CA ILE A 223 29.54 -11.81 13.65
C ILE A 223 28.93 -12.08 12.28
N PRO A 224 28.81 -11.06 11.39
CA PRO A 224 28.30 -11.28 10.04
C PRO A 224 29.16 -12.27 9.25
N ALA A 225 28.53 -13.27 8.63
CA ALA A 225 29.23 -14.33 7.89
C ALA A 225 30.15 -13.79 6.78
N ALA A 226 29.80 -12.66 6.15
CA ALA A 226 30.64 -11.99 5.15
C ALA A 226 31.97 -11.48 5.72
N LEU A 227 31.95 -10.90 6.93
CA LEU A 227 33.15 -10.46 7.62
C LEU A 227 33.99 -11.67 8.05
N ALA A 228 33.36 -12.66 8.68
CA ALA A 228 34.04 -13.86 9.16
C ALA A 228 34.72 -14.62 8.01
N ALA A 229 34.02 -14.82 6.88
CA ALA A 229 34.57 -15.48 5.71
C ALA A 229 35.77 -14.73 5.13
N VAL A 230 35.67 -13.40 4.94
CA VAL A 230 36.77 -12.59 4.40
C VAL A 230 37.97 -12.53 5.34
N VAL A 231 37.77 -12.36 6.65
CA VAL A 231 38.88 -12.31 7.63
C VAL A 231 39.62 -13.65 7.72
N ILE A 232 38.89 -14.77 7.78
CA ILE A 232 39.49 -16.11 7.85
C ILE A 232 40.19 -16.46 6.52
N ALA A 233 39.56 -16.19 5.37
CA ALA A 233 40.17 -16.39 4.07
C ALA A 233 41.44 -15.53 3.88
N THR A 234 41.44 -14.30 4.39
CA THR A 234 42.62 -13.42 4.40
C THR A 234 43.74 -13.98 5.27
N ALA A 235 43.44 -14.45 6.48
CA ALA A 235 44.44 -15.05 7.36
C ALA A 235 45.04 -16.34 6.78
N VAL A 236 44.22 -17.21 6.16
CA VAL A 236 44.69 -18.43 5.49
C VAL A 236 45.52 -18.09 4.25
N ALA A 237 45.08 -17.13 3.43
CA ALA A 237 45.84 -16.68 2.25
C ALA A 237 47.18 -16.04 2.61
N ALA A 238 47.24 -15.25 3.69
CA ALA A 238 48.47 -14.65 4.18
C ALA A 238 49.55 -15.70 4.54
N ALA A 239 49.13 -16.86 5.07
CA ALA A 239 50.03 -17.96 5.43
C ALA A 239 50.31 -18.93 4.27
N ALA A 240 49.30 -19.28 3.47
CA ALA A 240 49.36 -20.38 2.49
C ALA A 240 49.53 -19.92 1.03
N ALA A 241 49.25 -18.66 0.70
CA ALA A 241 49.38 -18.13 -0.66
C ALA A 241 49.92 -16.68 -0.65
N PRO A 242 51.19 -16.44 -0.27
CA PRO A 242 51.73 -15.08 -0.13
C PRO A 242 51.64 -14.22 -1.41
N GLY A 243 51.76 -14.84 -2.59
CA GLY A 243 51.68 -14.18 -3.90
C GLY A 243 50.28 -14.10 -4.54
N ILE A 244 49.20 -14.42 -3.81
CA ILE A 244 47.84 -14.27 -4.35
C ILE A 244 47.52 -12.79 -4.63
N ALA A 245 46.74 -12.51 -5.67
CA ALA A 245 46.25 -11.17 -5.96
C ALA A 245 45.37 -10.64 -4.81
N ARG A 246 45.65 -9.42 -4.36
CA ARG A 246 44.99 -8.75 -3.23
C ARG A 246 44.37 -7.42 -3.64
N VAL A 247 43.56 -6.86 -2.75
CA VAL A 247 43.05 -5.49 -2.81
C VAL A 247 44.22 -4.52 -2.91
N ASP A 248 44.30 -3.77 -4.01
CA ASP A 248 45.13 -2.57 -4.12
C ASP A 248 44.27 -1.34 -3.79
N LEU A 249 44.77 -0.45 -2.94
CA LEU A 249 44.16 0.83 -2.63
C LEU A 249 45.16 1.96 -2.91
N PRO A 250 45.36 2.32 -4.20
CA PRO A 250 46.24 3.43 -4.58
C PRO A 250 45.91 4.67 -3.75
N SER A 251 46.93 5.26 -3.14
CA SER A 251 46.74 6.33 -2.16
C SER A 251 45.82 7.42 -2.70
N TRP A 252 44.98 8.00 -1.83
CA TRP A 252 43.90 8.98 -2.10
C TRP A 252 44.25 10.22 -2.96
N ARG A 253 45.48 10.34 -3.44
CA ARG A 253 45.97 11.36 -4.38
C ARG A 253 45.33 11.22 -5.78
N SER A 254 44.94 10.02 -6.20
CA SER A 254 44.29 9.77 -7.50
C SER A 254 42.78 10.01 -7.48
N HIS A 255 42.35 11.20 -7.04
CA HIS A 255 40.95 11.62 -7.15
C HIS A 255 40.55 11.76 -8.62
N ALA A 256 39.86 10.75 -9.15
CA ALA A 256 39.34 10.71 -10.51
C ALA A 256 38.16 11.68 -10.70
N LEU A 257 38.45 12.98 -10.77
CA LEU A 257 37.46 14.02 -11.06
C LEU A 257 36.68 13.64 -12.34
N PRO A 258 35.33 13.76 -12.33
CA PRO A 258 34.49 13.36 -13.45
C PRO A 258 34.89 14.11 -14.73
N GLU A 259 34.95 13.37 -15.82
CA GLU A 259 35.32 13.91 -17.13
C GLU A 259 34.07 14.11 -17.98
N LEU A 260 34.05 15.16 -18.80
CA LEU A 260 32.92 15.41 -19.70
C LEU A 260 32.79 14.23 -20.69
N PRO A 261 31.61 13.60 -20.81
CA PRO A 261 31.47 12.46 -21.70
C PRO A 261 31.62 12.84 -23.17
N HIS A 262 32.58 12.20 -23.84
CA HIS A 262 32.77 12.31 -25.28
C HIS A 262 32.12 11.11 -25.98
N GLY A 263 31.17 11.36 -26.87
CA GLY A 263 30.47 10.32 -27.62
C GLY A 263 29.09 10.75 -28.13
N PRO A 264 28.32 9.85 -28.78
CA PRO A 264 26.99 10.16 -29.28
C PRO A 264 26.03 10.52 -28.14
N VAL A 265 25.41 11.71 -28.23
CA VAL A 265 24.49 12.24 -27.18
C VAL A 265 23.37 11.26 -26.83
N MET A 266 22.85 10.52 -27.82
CA MET A 266 21.83 9.49 -27.58
C MET A 266 22.35 8.31 -26.76
N ALA A 267 23.55 7.80 -27.04
CA ALA A 267 24.14 6.70 -26.28
C ALA A 267 24.44 7.11 -24.84
N LEU A 268 24.89 8.37 -24.65
CA LEU A 268 25.09 8.96 -23.33
C LEU A 268 23.78 9.12 -22.55
N ALA A 269 22.72 9.63 -23.20
CA ALA A 269 21.41 9.77 -22.60
C ALA A 269 20.82 8.41 -22.19
N THR A 270 21.00 7.38 -23.03
CA THR A 270 20.64 6.00 -22.70
C THR A 270 21.41 5.49 -21.49
N ALA A 271 22.74 5.69 -21.42
CA ALA A 271 23.55 5.29 -20.26
C ALA A 271 23.07 5.95 -18.94
N MET A 272 22.85 7.27 -18.96
CA MET A 272 22.31 8.02 -17.82
C MET A 272 20.91 7.53 -17.43
N PHE A 273 20.06 7.21 -18.41
CA PHE A 273 18.72 6.67 -18.19
C PHE A 273 18.75 5.26 -17.58
N THR A 274 19.61 4.35 -18.05
CA THR A 274 19.74 2.99 -17.52
C THR A 274 20.20 3.00 -16.06
N VAL A 275 21.24 3.76 -15.72
CA VAL A 275 21.72 3.91 -14.33
C VAL A 275 20.62 4.54 -13.46
N MET A 276 19.93 5.57 -13.93
CA MET A 276 18.80 6.20 -13.24
C MET A 276 17.66 5.21 -12.98
N LEU A 277 17.25 4.44 -14.00
CA LEU A 277 16.14 3.50 -13.93
C LEU A 277 16.42 2.37 -12.94
N VAL A 278 17.57 1.70 -13.07
CA VAL A 278 17.94 0.56 -12.20
C VAL A 278 18.12 1.03 -10.76
N ALA A 279 18.85 2.12 -10.51
CA ALA A 279 19.06 2.65 -9.17
C ALA A 279 17.74 3.09 -8.50
N SER A 280 16.80 3.64 -9.28
CA SER A 280 15.47 4.03 -8.80
C SER A 280 14.61 2.83 -8.44
N LEU A 281 14.54 1.82 -9.32
CA LEU A 281 13.76 0.61 -9.09
C LEU A 281 14.26 -0.14 -7.86
N GLU A 282 15.57 -0.40 -7.75
CA GLU A 282 16.15 -1.05 -6.57
C GLU A 282 15.83 -0.32 -5.27
N SER A 283 16.02 1.01 -5.25
CA SER A 283 15.76 1.84 -4.07
C SER A 283 14.29 1.82 -3.63
N LEU A 284 13.35 1.83 -4.58
CA LEU A 284 11.91 1.78 -4.28
C LEU A 284 11.48 0.39 -3.79
N LEU A 285 12.06 -0.68 -4.37
CA LEU A 285 11.80 -2.06 -3.95
C LEU A 285 12.40 -2.35 -2.56
N ALA A 286 13.59 -1.82 -2.29
CA ALA A 286 14.18 -1.84 -0.95
C ALA A 286 13.31 -1.05 0.04
N ALA A 287 12.79 0.12 -0.33
CA ALA A 287 11.92 0.91 0.55
C ALA A 287 10.62 0.17 0.92
N VAL A 288 9.94 -0.42 -0.07
CA VAL A 288 8.76 -1.27 0.16
C VAL A 288 9.10 -2.49 1.02
N SER A 289 10.29 -3.08 0.83
CA SER A 289 10.76 -4.21 1.65
C SER A 289 11.08 -3.79 3.10
N VAL A 290 11.61 -2.58 3.30
CA VAL A 290 11.91 -1.99 4.61
C VAL A 290 10.63 -1.64 5.36
N ASP A 291 9.67 -0.99 4.72
CA ASP A 291 8.34 -0.72 5.31
C ASP A 291 7.67 -2.03 5.77
N LYS A 292 7.75 -3.10 4.95
CA LYS A 292 7.22 -4.43 5.30
C LYS A 292 7.94 -5.07 6.48
N LEU A 293 9.28 -5.11 6.48
CA LEU A 293 10.07 -5.70 7.57
C LEU A 293 9.93 -4.91 8.88
N ALA A 294 9.80 -3.58 8.81
CA ALA A 294 9.54 -2.74 9.97
C ALA A 294 8.14 -2.98 10.55
N ALA A 295 7.12 -3.15 9.70
CA ALA A 295 5.77 -3.53 10.13
C ALA A 295 5.72 -4.94 10.75
N GLU A 296 6.38 -5.93 10.14
CA GLU A 296 6.50 -7.29 10.68
C GLU A 296 7.20 -7.30 12.05
N ARG A 297 8.28 -6.52 12.22
CA ARG A 297 8.97 -6.38 13.51
C ARG A 297 8.14 -5.65 14.55
N ALA A 298 7.31 -4.68 14.16
CA ALA A 298 6.40 -3.97 15.07
C ALA A 298 5.19 -4.81 15.49
N ALA A 299 4.80 -5.82 14.70
CA ALA A 299 3.73 -6.77 15.01
C ALA A 299 4.21 -8.03 15.76
N ALA A 300 5.53 -8.26 15.85
CA ALA A 300 6.07 -9.41 16.56
C ALA A 300 5.87 -9.28 18.09
N PRO A 301 5.54 -10.37 18.81
CA PRO A 301 5.39 -10.33 20.26
C PRO A 301 6.71 -9.94 20.94
N PRO A 302 6.65 -9.14 22.03
CA PRO A 302 7.85 -8.67 22.72
C PRO A 302 8.60 -9.85 23.34
N LYS A 303 9.89 -9.97 23.04
CA LYS A 303 10.79 -10.86 23.76
C LYS A 303 11.18 -10.24 25.09
N ASP A 304 11.37 -11.10 26.10
CA ASP A 304 12.02 -10.78 27.37
C ASP A 304 11.37 -9.61 28.14
N GLY A 305 10.06 -9.40 27.96
CA GLY A 305 9.28 -8.35 28.62
C GLY A 305 9.57 -6.92 28.13
N ALA A 306 10.39 -6.74 27.10
CA ALA A 306 10.74 -5.41 26.59
C ALA A 306 9.53 -4.67 25.99
N PRO A 307 9.42 -3.34 26.15
CA PRO A 307 8.34 -2.57 25.52
C PRO A 307 8.44 -2.67 23.98
N PRO A 308 7.30 -2.71 23.27
CA PRO A 308 7.29 -2.83 21.81
C PRO A 308 8.02 -1.66 21.14
N PRO A 309 8.74 -1.90 20.03
CA PRO A 309 9.53 -0.86 19.37
C PRO A 309 8.65 0.27 18.86
N ALA A 310 9.15 1.51 18.99
CA ALA A 310 8.43 2.70 18.55
C ALA A 310 8.07 2.63 17.04
N PRO A 311 6.85 3.02 16.64
CA PRO A 311 6.44 2.98 15.23
C PRO A 311 7.35 3.82 14.33
N VAL A 312 7.89 3.19 13.28
CA VAL A 312 8.75 3.82 12.28
C VAL A 312 7.89 4.65 11.31
N GLU A 313 8.40 5.81 10.90
CA GLU A 313 7.78 6.66 9.86
C GLU A 313 7.79 5.91 8.51
N ARG A 314 6.62 5.76 7.87
CA ARG A 314 6.47 5.09 6.56
C ARG A 314 7.21 5.84 5.45
N SER A 315 7.66 5.10 4.45
CA SER A 315 8.48 5.59 3.34
C SER A 315 7.81 6.67 2.47
N ASP A 316 8.41 7.85 2.40
CA ASP A 316 8.11 8.86 1.36
C ASP A 316 8.93 8.55 0.10
N LEU A 317 8.35 7.75 -0.80
CA LEU A 317 9.02 7.26 -2.01
C LEU A 317 9.48 8.38 -2.97
N ASP A 318 8.74 9.46 -3.07
CA ASP A 318 9.10 10.60 -3.93
C ASP A 318 10.31 11.35 -3.34
N ARG A 319 10.38 11.46 -2.00
CA ARG A 319 11.57 11.96 -1.28
C ARG A 319 12.75 11.00 -1.34
N GLU A 320 12.49 9.69 -1.35
CA GLU A 320 13.53 8.68 -1.47
C GLU A 320 14.25 8.78 -2.82
N LEU A 321 13.51 8.90 -3.94
CA LEU A 321 14.14 9.13 -5.25
C LEU A 321 14.98 10.41 -5.30
N ARG A 322 14.49 11.52 -4.73
CA ARG A 322 15.28 12.77 -4.66
C ARG A 322 16.54 12.60 -3.81
N ALA A 323 16.49 11.82 -2.73
CA ALA A 323 17.64 11.54 -1.88
C ALA A 323 18.68 10.62 -2.56
N GLN A 324 18.25 9.57 -3.25
CA GLN A 324 19.15 8.76 -4.08
C GLN A 324 19.79 9.59 -5.20
N GLY A 325 19.02 10.48 -5.84
CA GLY A 325 19.55 11.33 -6.90
C GLY A 325 20.63 12.30 -6.43
N VAL A 326 20.47 12.91 -5.24
CA VAL A 326 21.53 13.71 -4.62
C VAL A 326 22.72 12.83 -4.19
N ALA A 327 22.48 11.61 -3.69
CA ALA A 327 23.55 10.69 -3.34
C ALA A 327 24.35 10.23 -4.58
N ASN A 328 23.70 9.96 -5.72
CA ASN A 328 24.36 9.63 -6.99
C ASN A 328 25.12 10.82 -7.57
N ALA A 329 24.54 12.02 -7.56
CA ALA A 329 25.22 13.23 -7.99
C ALA A 329 26.49 13.53 -7.16
N LEU A 330 26.43 13.33 -5.84
CA LEU A 330 27.61 13.49 -4.98
C LEU A 330 28.59 12.31 -5.07
N SER A 331 28.12 11.08 -5.30
CA SER A 331 28.99 9.91 -5.51
C SER A 331 29.83 10.08 -6.77
N GLY A 332 29.19 10.36 -7.92
CA GLY A 332 29.90 10.60 -9.18
C GLY A 332 30.83 11.81 -9.12
N LEU A 333 30.46 12.89 -8.40
CA LEU A 333 31.34 14.05 -8.19
C LEU A 333 32.59 13.71 -7.36
N ALA A 334 32.46 12.79 -6.39
CA ALA A 334 33.55 12.34 -5.53
C ALA A 334 34.39 11.18 -6.12
N GLY A 335 34.14 10.77 -7.37
CA GLY A 335 34.79 9.58 -7.94
C GLY A 335 34.33 8.27 -7.29
N GLY A 336 33.07 8.18 -6.90
CA GLY A 336 32.40 7.01 -6.33
C GLY A 336 31.44 6.32 -7.31
N MET A 337 31.19 5.03 -7.09
CA MET A 337 30.29 4.21 -7.92
C MET A 337 28.80 4.62 -7.79
N PRO A 338 27.93 4.23 -8.72
CA PRO A 338 26.47 4.36 -8.59
C PRO A 338 25.92 3.74 -7.31
N VAL A 339 24.96 4.44 -6.69
CA VAL A 339 24.35 4.16 -5.39
C VAL A 339 22.86 3.84 -5.56
N SER A 340 22.37 2.82 -4.83
CA SER A 340 20.94 2.57 -4.65
C SER A 340 20.64 2.08 -3.22
N GLY A 341 19.36 2.02 -2.86
CA GLY A 341 18.89 1.41 -1.61
C GLY A 341 19.05 -0.12 -1.66
N GLY A 342 19.92 -0.68 -0.83
CA GLY A 342 20.25 -2.11 -0.88
C GLY A 342 19.36 -2.95 0.04
N ALA A 343 18.58 -3.88 -0.51
CA ALA A 343 17.68 -4.75 0.26
C ALA A 343 18.42 -5.61 1.32
N VAL A 344 19.63 -6.10 1.02
CA VAL A 344 20.45 -6.88 1.96
C VAL A 344 20.90 -6.01 3.14
N ARG A 345 21.55 -4.86 2.88
CA ARG A 345 22.02 -3.94 3.94
C ARG A 345 20.84 -3.39 4.77
N SER A 346 19.73 -3.05 4.13
CA SER A 346 18.55 -2.48 4.79
C SER A 346 17.79 -3.51 5.62
N SER A 347 17.63 -4.76 5.14
CA SER A 347 17.04 -5.82 5.95
C SER A 347 17.93 -6.23 7.13
N ALA A 348 19.26 -6.20 6.96
CA ALA A 348 20.19 -6.33 8.08
C ALA A 348 20.02 -5.21 9.11
N ASN A 349 19.88 -3.94 8.67
CA ASN A 349 19.64 -2.78 9.54
C ASN A 349 18.36 -2.95 10.39
N VAL A 350 17.24 -3.32 9.75
CA VAL A 350 15.95 -3.53 10.43
C VAL A 350 16.00 -4.71 11.41
N ARG A 351 16.71 -5.80 11.06
CA ARG A 351 16.91 -6.99 11.92
C ARG A 351 17.86 -6.73 13.09
N ALA A 352 18.92 -5.94 12.89
CA ALA A 352 19.94 -5.64 13.90
C ALA A 352 19.47 -4.64 14.97
N GLY A 353 18.24 -4.15 14.88
CA GLY A 353 17.58 -3.39 15.95
C GLY A 353 17.26 -1.93 15.61
N ALA A 354 17.68 -1.41 14.46
CA ALA A 354 17.55 0.01 14.12
C ALA A 354 16.13 0.57 14.28
N THR A 355 16.05 1.85 14.66
CA THR A 355 14.83 2.60 14.99
C THR A 355 14.76 3.96 14.29
N SER A 356 15.90 4.50 13.85
CA SER A 356 15.98 5.81 13.20
C SER A 356 17.05 5.89 12.10
N ARG A 357 16.99 6.97 11.32
CA ARG A 357 18.01 7.35 10.33
C ARG A 357 19.40 7.63 10.93
N ALA A 358 19.56 7.63 12.26
CA ALA A 358 20.88 7.66 12.86
C ALA A 358 21.70 6.41 12.50
N SER A 359 21.08 5.23 12.39
CA SER A 359 21.80 3.99 12.07
C SER A 359 22.45 4.04 10.67
N THR A 360 21.72 4.56 9.69
CA THR A 360 22.14 4.60 8.28
C THR A 360 23.26 5.62 8.06
N VAL A 361 23.17 6.78 8.72
CA VAL A 361 24.19 7.83 8.71
C VAL A 361 25.45 7.39 9.48
N LEU A 362 25.30 6.80 10.67
CA LEU A 362 26.43 6.26 11.44
C LEU A 362 27.17 5.18 10.66
N HIS A 363 26.45 4.29 9.97
CA HIS A 363 27.05 3.30 9.09
C HIS A 363 27.96 3.94 8.03
N GLY A 364 27.50 4.99 7.35
CA GLY A 364 28.31 5.70 6.35
C GLY A 364 29.53 6.41 6.96
N VAL A 365 29.40 6.94 8.19
CA VAL A 365 30.52 7.50 8.97
C VAL A 365 31.54 6.42 9.35
N TRP A 366 31.11 5.23 9.77
CA TRP A 366 32.02 4.11 10.05
C TRP A 366 32.77 3.66 8.79
N VAL A 367 32.10 3.60 7.63
CA VAL A 367 32.77 3.31 6.35
C VAL A 367 33.83 4.37 6.03
N LEU A 368 33.50 5.66 6.16
CA LEU A 368 34.45 6.75 5.91
C LEU A 368 35.67 6.67 6.84
N LEU A 369 35.45 6.41 8.13
CA LEU A 369 36.53 6.24 9.11
C LEU A 369 37.40 5.02 8.78
N ALA A 370 36.81 3.88 8.43
CA ALA A 370 37.58 2.69 8.04
C ALA A 370 38.35 2.88 6.72
N ALA A 371 37.77 3.61 5.75
CA ALA A 371 38.43 3.91 4.49
C ALA A 371 39.70 4.77 4.67
N VAL A 372 39.78 5.57 5.74
CA VAL A 372 40.97 6.35 6.10
C VAL A 372 41.91 5.60 7.06
N LEU A 373 41.37 4.88 8.05
CA LEU A 373 42.16 4.32 9.16
C LEU A 373 42.57 2.84 8.98
N LEU A 374 41.86 2.06 8.16
CA LEU A 374 42.07 0.61 8.01
C LEU A 374 42.67 0.22 6.65
N VAL A 375 43.15 1.17 5.83
CA VAL A 375 43.71 0.93 4.49
C VAL A 375 44.69 -0.27 4.48
N THR A 376 45.69 -0.24 5.37
CA THR A 376 46.72 -1.28 5.51
C THR A 376 46.21 -2.65 5.98
N ALA A 377 44.97 -2.73 6.47
CA ALA A 377 44.30 -4.00 6.78
C ALA A 377 43.40 -4.48 5.63
N LEU A 378 42.87 -3.55 4.82
CA LEU A 378 42.09 -3.88 3.62
C LEU A 378 42.99 -4.41 2.49
N GLU A 379 44.21 -3.90 2.36
CA GLU A 379 45.21 -4.32 1.36
C GLU A 379 45.66 -5.80 1.50
N TRP A 380 45.41 -6.45 2.64
CA TRP A 380 45.69 -7.89 2.78
C TRP A 380 44.61 -8.79 2.16
N ILE A 381 43.41 -8.26 1.90
CA ILE A 381 42.26 -9.05 1.46
C ILE A 381 42.50 -9.64 0.06
N PRO A 382 42.43 -10.97 -0.13
CA PRO A 382 42.56 -11.59 -1.46
C PRO A 382 41.38 -11.26 -2.37
N LEU A 383 41.65 -10.96 -3.64
CA LEU A 383 40.59 -10.68 -4.63
C LEU A 383 39.67 -11.88 -4.83
N ALA A 384 40.20 -13.11 -4.80
CA ALA A 384 39.41 -14.34 -4.89
C ALA A 384 38.39 -14.51 -3.75
N ALA A 385 38.67 -13.97 -2.55
CA ALA A 385 37.70 -13.97 -1.44
C ALA A 385 36.58 -12.95 -1.68
N LEU A 386 36.90 -11.76 -2.19
CA LEU A 386 35.90 -10.75 -2.56
C LEU A 386 35.02 -11.20 -3.74
N GLY A 387 35.64 -11.76 -4.79
CA GLY A 387 34.92 -12.33 -5.92
C GLY A 387 33.98 -13.47 -5.49
N SER A 388 34.44 -14.35 -4.60
CA SER A 388 33.60 -15.41 -4.04
C SER A 388 32.43 -14.90 -3.20
N LEU A 389 32.64 -13.85 -2.39
CA LEU A 389 31.56 -13.19 -1.66
C LEU A 389 30.49 -12.63 -2.61
N VAL A 390 30.91 -11.93 -3.67
CA VAL A 390 29.99 -11.32 -4.65
C VAL A 390 29.34 -12.36 -5.55
N MET A 391 30.03 -13.44 -5.91
CA MET A 391 29.45 -14.60 -6.59
C MET A 391 28.33 -15.23 -5.75
N VAL A 392 28.54 -15.41 -4.45
CA VAL A 392 27.50 -15.90 -3.52
C VAL A 392 26.33 -14.93 -3.42
N VAL A 393 26.56 -13.61 -3.43
CA VAL A 393 25.48 -12.60 -3.49
C VAL A 393 24.68 -12.69 -4.79
N GLY A 394 25.36 -12.81 -5.94
CA GLY A 394 24.70 -12.99 -7.25
C GLY A 394 23.85 -14.25 -7.32
N ILE A 395 24.37 -15.37 -6.83
CA ILE A 395 23.63 -16.65 -6.72
C ILE A 395 22.40 -16.48 -5.79
N GLN A 396 22.51 -15.74 -4.69
CA GLN A 396 21.39 -15.50 -3.76
C GLN A 396 20.26 -14.63 -4.36
N MET A 397 20.52 -13.85 -5.41
CA MET A 397 19.47 -13.10 -6.13
C MET A 397 18.54 -14.04 -6.93
N VAL A 398 19.01 -15.24 -7.32
CA VAL A 398 18.26 -16.23 -8.11
C VAL A 398 17.37 -17.12 -7.21
N SER A 399 16.29 -16.55 -6.67
CA SER A 399 15.45 -17.28 -5.69
C SER A 399 14.45 -18.27 -6.33
N PHE A 400 14.80 -19.56 -6.31
CA PHE A 400 13.94 -20.68 -6.76
C PHE A 400 12.52 -20.70 -6.13
N ALA A 401 12.38 -20.21 -4.90
CA ALA A 401 11.08 -20.09 -4.22
C ALA A 401 10.11 -19.14 -4.94
N HIS A 402 10.62 -18.01 -5.48
CA HIS A 402 9.78 -17.10 -6.28
C HIS A 402 9.47 -17.69 -7.65
N ILE A 403 10.43 -18.36 -8.31
CA ILE A 403 10.18 -19.06 -9.58
C ILE A 403 8.97 -20.00 -9.46
N ARG A 404 8.91 -20.82 -8.39
CA ARG A 404 7.80 -21.75 -8.13
C ARG A 404 6.47 -21.04 -7.81
N LYS A 405 6.49 -19.84 -7.20
CA LYS A 405 5.29 -19.02 -6.94
C LYS A 405 4.79 -18.27 -8.19
N VAL A 406 5.70 -17.75 -9.01
CA VAL A 406 5.44 -17.06 -10.28
C VAL A 406 4.88 -18.02 -11.34
N HIS A 407 5.35 -19.28 -11.36
CA HIS A 407 4.83 -20.34 -12.22
C HIS A 407 3.30 -20.52 -12.07
N ARG A 408 2.78 -20.45 -10.84
CA ARG A 408 1.33 -20.57 -10.54
C ARG A 408 0.47 -19.44 -11.13
N HIS A 409 1.05 -18.30 -11.51
CA HIS A 409 0.32 -17.11 -11.97
C HIS A 409 0.38 -16.89 -13.50
N ARG A 410 1.07 -17.78 -14.24
CA ARG A 410 1.36 -17.65 -15.69
C ARG A 410 2.11 -16.34 -16.05
N GLU A 411 2.96 -15.85 -15.14
CA GLU A 411 3.91 -14.75 -15.41
C GLU A 411 5.33 -15.27 -15.74
N PHE A 412 5.52 -16.60 -15.73
CA PHE A 412 6.80 -17.25 -16.01
C PHE A 412 7.41 -16.86 -17.37
N LEU A 413 6.59 -16.60 -18.39
CA LEU A 413 7.07 -16.10 -19.70
C LEU A 413 7.73 -14.72 -19.58
N VAL A 414 7.19 -13.82 -18.76
CA VAL A 414 7.75 -12.49 -18.52
C VAL A 414 9.09 -12.61 -17.78
N TYR A 415 9.11 -13.37 -16.69
CA TYR A 415 10.32 -13.64 -15.91
C TYR A 415 11.42 -14.28 -16.78
N GLY A 416 11.06 -15.32 -17.55
CA GLY A 416 11.95 -16.07 -18.44
C GLY A 416 12.51 -15.23 -19.59
N ALA A 417 11.68 -14.38 -20.22
CA ALA A 417 12.15 -13.46 -21.25
C ALA A 417 13.08 -12.38 -20.68
N THR A 418 12.77 -11.88 -19.48
CA THR A 418 13.60 -10.86 -18.81
C THR A 418 14.98 -11.43 -18.42
N ILE A 419 15.04 -12.58 -17.74
CA ILE A 419 16.32 -13.18 -17.31
C ILE A 419 17.21 -13.52 -18.52
N SER A 420 16.64 -14.11 -19.59
CA SER A 420 17.40 -14.42 -20.80
C SER A 420 17.87 -13.16 -21.54
N GLY A 421 17.03 -12.13 -21.67
CA GLY A 421 17.43 -10.87 -22.30
C GLY A 421 18.56 -10.16 -21.54
N VAL A 422 18.51 -10.17 -20.20
CA VAL A 422 19.56 -9.58 -19.35
C VAL A 422 20.89 -10.33 -19.45
N VAL A 423 20.87 -11.67 -19.58
CA VAL A 423 22.09 -12.48 -19.70
C VAL A 423 22.68 -12.48 -21.12
N LEU A 424 21.85 -12.36 -22.15
CA LEU A 424 22.27 -12.47 -23.55
C LEU A 424 22.54 -11.14 -24.27
N VAL A 425 21.88 -10.05 -23.87
CA VAL A 425 21.88 -8.78 -24.64
C VAL A 425 22.28 -7.58 -23.79
N GLY A 426 21.75 -7.45 -22.58
CA GLY A 426 22.03 -6.30 -21.71
C GLY A 426 20.91 -6.02 -20.71
N VAL A 427 21.20 -5.24 -19.66
CA VAL A 427 20.23 -4.97 -18.59
C VAL A 427 19.03 -4.16 -19.10
N LEU A 428 19.27 -3.15 -19.95
CA LEU A 428 18.21 -2.30 -20.50
C LEU A 428 17.32 -3.08 -21.48
N GLU A 429 17.94 -3.82 -22.39
CA GLU A 429 17.32 -4.61 -23.44
C GLU A 429 16.52 -5.76 -22.82
N GLY A 430 17.06 -6.42 -21.80
CA GLY A 430 16.35 -7.45 -21.04
C GLY A 430 15.13 -6.90 -20.29
N VAL A 431 15.21 -5.70 -19.72
CA VAL A 431 14.04 -5.00 -19.14
C VAL A 431 13.02 -4.64 -20.23
N ALA A 432 13.45 -4.13 -21.38
CA ALA A 432 12.57 -3.78 -22.49
C ALA A 432 11.85 -5.01 -23.06
N ILE A 433 12.56 -6.12 -23.28
CA ILE A 433 12.00 -7.43 -23.65
C ILE A 433 10.98 -7.90 -22.60
N GLY A 434 11.33 -7.78 -21.31
CA GLY A 434 10.42 -8.08 -20.20
C GLY A 434 9.12 -7.27 -20.24
N ILE A 435 9.22 -5.96 -20.49
CA ILE A 435 8.06 -5.06 -20.64
C ILE A 435 7.22 -5.43 -21.86
N VAL A 436 7.83 -5.65 -23.03
CA VAL A 436 7.11 -6.04 -24.26
C VAL A 436 6.37 -7.36 -24.09
N VAL A 437 7.00 -8.37 -23.47
CA VAL A 437 6.36 -9.66 -23.18
C VAL A 437 5.26 -9.50 -22.11
N ALA A 438 5.45 -8.66 -21.09
CA ALA A 438 4.40 -8.38 -20.10
C ALA A 438 3.17 -7.69 -20.72
N VAL A 439 3.39 -6.69 -21.59
CA VAL A 439 2.32 -6.01 -22.33
C VAL A 439 1.62 -6.99 -23.28
N GLY A 440 2.36 -7.80 -24.03
CA GLY A 440 1.79 -8.84 -24.90
C GLY A 440 0.95 -9.87 -24.14
N VAL A 441 1.42 -10.34 -22.98
CA VAL A 441 0.68 -11.26 -22.10
C VAL A 441 -0.54 -10.59 -21.49
N ALA A 442 -0.48 -9.29 -21.15
CA ALA A 442 -1.63 -8.54 -20.67
C ALA A 442 -2.69 -8.37 -21.77
N LEU A 443 -2.31 -7.86 -22.94
CA LEU A 443 -3.19 -7.72 -24.11
C LEU A 443 -3.84 -9.06 -24.50
N HIS A 444 -3.08 -10.16 -24.48
CA HIS A 444 -3.62 -11.49 -24.76
C HIS A 444 -4.57 -12.04 -23.68
N ARG A 445 -4.52 -11.52 -22.44
CA ARG A 445 -5.54 -11.79 -21.41
C ARG A 445 -6.78 -10.93 -21.62
N LEU A 446 -6.64 -9.65 -21.96
CA LEU A 446 -7.77 -8.76 -22.29
C LEU A 446 -8.54 -9.23 -23.53
N ALA A 447 -7.84 -9.75 -24.55
CA ALA A 447 -8.42 -10.29 -25.79
C ALA A 447 -9.13 -11.67 -25.64
N ARG A 448 -9.27 -12.18 -24.42
CA ARG A 448 -9.95 -13.46 -24.10
C ARG A 448 -11.30 -13.24 -23.41
N THR A 449 -12.10 -12.30 -23.92
CA THR A 449 -13.55 -12.25 -23.65
C THR A 449 -14.19 -13.60 -23.96
N ARG A 450 -14.97 -14.15 -23.04
CA ARG A 450 -15.77 -15.36 -23.25
C ARG A 450 -17.20 -14.94 -23.56
N ILE A 451 -17.62 -15.15 -24.80
CA ILE A 451 -19.01 -14.95 -25.22
C ILE A 451 -19.59 -16.35 -25.44
N THR A 452 -20.67 -16.66 -24.72
CA THR A 452 -21.38 -17.94 -24.82
C THR A 452 -22.84 -17.67 -25.16
N VAL A 453 -23.35 -18.40 -26.16
CA VAL A 453 -24.78 -18.41 -26.51
C VAL A 453 -25.36 -19.73 -26.01
N THR A 454 -26.46 -19.67 -25.29
CA THR A 454 -27.22 -20.82 -24.78
C THR A 454 -28.71 -20.62 -24.99
N GLU A 455 -29.40 -21.63 -25.49
CA GLU A 455 -30.85 -21.64 -25.69
C GLU A 455 -31.54 -22.08 -24.40
N GLN A 456 -32.53 -21.33 -23.94
CA GLN A 456 -33.30 -21.58 -22.71
C GLN A 456 -34.74 -21.09 -22.88
N ASP A 457 -35.72 -21.96 -22.69
CA ASP A 457 -37.16 -21.65 -22.64
C ASP A 457 -37.62 -20.69 -23.77
N ASP A 458 -37.44 -21.16 -25.01
CA ASP A 458 -37.76 -20.48 -26.29
C ASP A 458 -37.05 -19.13 -26.51
N ARG A 459 -35.94 -18.89 -25.78
CA ARG A 459 -35.15 -17.65 -25.82
C ARG A 459 -33.65 -17.92 -25.88
N TYR A 460 -32.90 -16.97 -26.45
CA TYR A 460 -31.44 -17.06 -26.54
C TYR A 460 -30.76 -16.20 -25.48
N LEU A 461 -29.97 -16.81 -24.60
CA LEU A 461 -29.10 -16.11 -23.65
C LEU A 461 -27.70 -15.93 -24.25
N VAL A 462 -27.28 -14.68 -24.46
CA VAL A 462 -25.95 -14.27 -24.91
C VAL A 462 -25.17 -13.70 -23.74
N ALA A 463 -24.40 -14.54 -23.06
CA ALA A 463 -23.58 -14.13 -21.91
C ALA A 463 -22.17 -13.72 -22.36
N ALA A 464 -21.83 -12.44 -22.21
CA ALA A 464 -20.54 -11.86 -22.52
C ALA A 464 -19.73 -11.58 -21.24
N ARG A 465 -18.78 -12.47 -20.91
CA ARG A 465 -17.97 -12.42 -19.70
C ARG A 465 -16.56 -11.88 -19.98
N GLY A 466 -16.18 -10.81 -19.29
CA GLY A 466 -14.87 -10.14 -19.41
C GLY A 466 -14.95 -8.70 -19.91
N GLN A 467 -13.88 -8.20 -20.55
CA GLN A 467 -13.91 -6.88 -21.19
C GLN A 467 -14.32 -7.01 -22.66
N LEU A 468 -15.27 -6.17 -23.10
CA LEU A 468 -15.74 -6.11 -24.49
C LEU A 468 -14.95 -5.04 -25.24
N THR A 469 -13.85 -5.44 -25.87
CA THR A 469 -12.99 -4.55 -26.66
C THR A 469 -13.18 -4.79 -28.16
N PHE A 470 -12.65 -3.92 -29.01
CA PHE A 470 -12.59 -4.09 -30.47
C PHE A 470 -11.97 -5.44 -30.90
N LEU A 471 -11.09 -6.04 -30.07
CA LEU A 471 -10.53 -7.38 -30.28
C LEU A 471 -11.56 -8.52 -30.11
N ALA A 472 -12.68 -8.25 -29.43
CA ALA A 472 -13.81 -9.16 -29.26
C ALA A 472 -14.87 -9.03 -30.36
N VAL A 473 -14.96 -7.89 -31.05
CA VAL A 473 -15.95 -7.61 -32.12
C VAL A 473 -16.03 -8.73 -33.18
N PRO A 474 -14.91 -9.24 -33.74
CA PRO A 474 -14.96 -10.33 -34.72
C PRO A 474 -15.38 -11.70 -34.16
N ARG A 475 -15.60 -11.84 -32.85
CA ARG A 475 -16.27 -13.00 -32.24
C ARG A 475 -17.72 -12.69 -31.89
N LEU A 476 -17.97 -11.50 -31.35
CA LEU A 476 -19.29 -10.98 -30.98
C LEU A 476 -20.23 -10.97 -32.20
N SER A 477 -19.86 -10.28 -33.28
CA SER A 477 -20.61 -10.25 -34.54
C SER A 477 -20.90 -11.66 -35.11
N ARG A 478 -19.91 -12.57 -35.06
CA ARG A 478 -20.07 -13.98 -35.52
C ARG A 478 -20.90 -14.88 -34.59
N LEU A 479 -21.29 -14.42 -33.41
CA LEU A 479 -22.20 -15.13 -32.51
C LEU A 479 -23.59 -14.50 -32.55
N LEU A 480 -23.68 -13.17 -32.54
CA LEU A 480 -24.92 -12.42 -32.72
C LEU A 480 -25.56 -12.70 -34.09
N GLY A 481 -24.77 -12.74 -35.16
CA GLY A 481 -25.21 -13.10 -36.51
C GLY A 481 -25.45 -14.60 -36.76
N LYS A 482 -25.48 -15.43 -35.69
CA LYS A 482 -25.96 -16.83 -35.74
C LYS A 482 -27.31 -17.02 -35.07
N LEU A 483 -27.83 -15.99 -34.40
CA LEU A 483 -29.14 -16.04 -33.77
C LEU A 483 -30.22 -15.97 -34.86
N PRO A 484 -31.35 -16.69 -34.73
CA PRO A 484 -32.45 -16.59 -35.67
C PRO A 484 -33.01 -15.17 -35.78
N HIS A 485 -33.58 -14.83 -36.93
CA HIS A 485 -34.28 -13.57 -37.13
C HIS A 485 -35.59 -13.54 -36.34
N GLY A 486 -35.86 -12.44 -35.62
CA GLY A 486 -37.11 -12.26 -34.86
C GLY A 486 -37.21 -13.05 -33.54
N ALA A 487 -36.19 -13.83 -33.15
CA ALA A 487 -36.19 -14.57 -31.88
C ALA A 487 -35.95 -13.64 -30.68
N ASP A 488 -36.55 -13.96 -29.53
CA ASP A 488 -36.35 -13.22 -28.28
C ASP A 488 -34.96 -13.54 -27.66
N VAL A 489 -34.21 -12.50 -27.30
CA VAL A 489 -32.80 -12.62 -26.85
C VAL A 489 -32.52 -11.85 -25.57
N VAL A 490 -31.86 -12.48 -24.60
CA VAL A 490 -31.32 -11.83 -23.40
C VAL A 490 -29.81 -11.68 -23.54
N VAL A 491 -29.26 -10.49 -23.35
CA VAL A 491 -27.82 -10.21 -23.43
C VAL A 491 -27.29 -9.88 -22.03
N GLU A 492 -26.59 -10.83 -21.41
CA GLU A 492 -25.96 -10.67 -20.08
C GLU A 492 -24.55 -10.09 -20.23
N LEU A 493 -24.34 -8.88 -19.69
CA LEU A 493 -23.06 -8.17 -19.73
C LEU A 493 -22.30 -8.28 -18.40
N ASP A 494 -21.47 -9.32 -18.26
CA ASP A 494 -20.63 -9.61 -17.08
C ASP A 494 -19.22 -9.01 -17.27
N GLY A 495 -19.14 -7.67 -17.26
CA GLY A 495 -17.93 -6.93 -17.58
C GLY A 495 -17.85 -5.52 -17.02
N PHE A 496 -16.64 -5.08 -16.66
CA PHE A 496 -16.38 -3.72 -16.15
C PHE A 496 -16.08 -2.67 -17.23
N PHE A 497 -15.91 -3.09 -18.49
CA PHE A 497 -15.50 -2.21 -19.59
C PHE A 497 -15.99 -2.74 -20.94
N MET A 498 -16.54 -1.83 -21.73
CA MET A 498 -16.88 -1.98 -23.13
C MET A 498 -16.32 -0.77 -23.89
N ASP A 499 -15.75 -0.98 -25.08
CA ASP A 499 -15.33 0.11 -25.97
C ASP A 499 -16.32 0.39 -27.11
N HIS A 500 -16.08 1.47 -27.84
CA HIS A 500 -17.03 2.02 -28.82
C HIS A 500 -17.38 1.03 -29.94
N ALA A 501 -16.39 0.30 -30.47
CA ALA A 501 -16.62 -0.66 -31.54
C ALA A 501 -17.44 -1.88 -31.07
N ALA A 502 -17.24 -2.31 -29.81
CA ALA A 502 -18.06 -3.36 -29.22
C ALA A 502 -19.50 -2.89 -28.92
N TYR A 503 -19.69 -1.64 -28.50
CA TYR A 503 -20.99 -1.02 -28.33
C TYR A 503 -21.74 -0.88 -29.67
N GLU A 504 -21.09 -0.31 -30.68
CA GLU A 504 -21.63 -0.12 -32.04
C GLU A 504 -22.08 -1.46 -32.65
N THR A 505 -21.24 -2.50 -32.58
CA THR A 505 -21.59 -3.87 -33.01
C THR A 505 -22.84 -4.44 -32.33
N ILE A 506 -23.08 -4.10 -31.06
CA ILE A 506 -24.27 -4.53 -30.32
C ILE A 506 -25.48 -3.69 -30.72
N GLN A 507 -25.32 -2.37 -30.86
CA GLN A 507 -26.41 -1.45 -31.19
C GLN A 507 -26.93 -1.66 -32.61
N ASP A 508 -26.05 -1.91 -33.59
CA ASP A 508 -26.42 -2.23 -34.98
C ASP A 508 -27.23 -3.53 -35.03
N TRP A 509 -26.74 -4.58 -34.34
CA TRP A 509 -27.43 -5.86 -34.27
C TRP A 509 -28.78 -5.77 -33.54
N TYR A 510 -28.85 -5.02 -32.43
CA TYR A 510 -30.09 -4.73 -31.71
C TYR A 510 -31.10 -4.05 -32.63
N THR A 511 -30.70 -2.98 -33.31
CA THR A 511 -31.56 -2.21 -34.23
C THR A 511 -32.05 -3.08 -35.40
N ALA A 512 -31.17 -3.93 -35.95
CA ALA A 512 -31.54 -4.85 -37.03
C ALA A 512 -32.54 -5.93 -36.60
N GLN A 513 -32.43 -6.47 -35.38
CA GLN A 513 -33.34 -7.50 -34.87
C GLN A 513 -34.66 -6.91 -34.35
N THR A 514 -34.68 -5.74 -33.72
CA THR A 514 -35.93 -5.06 -33.34
C THR A 514 -36.73 -4.62 -34.56
N ALA A 515 -36.08 -4.22 -35.65
CA ALA A 515 -36.73 -4.00 -36.95
C ALA A 515 -37.34 -5.28 -37.57
N LEU A 516 -36.93 -6.47 -37.12
CA LEU A 516 -37.49 -7.78 -37.47
C LEU A 516 -38.49 -8.30 -36.42
N GLY A 517 -38.86 -7.49 -35.42
CA GLY A 517 -39.86 -7.81 -34.40
C GLY A 517 -39.35 -8.57 -33.17
N ALA A 518 -38.05 -8.84 -33.06
CA ALA A 518 -37.45 -9.50 -31.90
C ALA A 518 -37.55 -8.63 -30.64
N ARG A 519 -37.80 -9.24 -29.46
CA ARG A 519 -37.61 -8.56 -28.17
C ARG A 519 -36.23 -8.88 -27.63
N ILE A 520 -35.41 -7.85 -27.44
CA ILE A 520 -34.06 -7.98 -26.89
C ILE A 520 -33.98 -7.29 -25.53
N GLU A 521 -33.41 -7.97 -24.55
CA GLU A 521 -33.28 -7.48 -23.17
C GLU A 521 -31.82 -7.50 -22.69
N PHE A 522 -31.27 -6.33 -22.38
CA PHE A 522 -29.93 -6.21 -21.80
C PHE A 522 -29.97 -6.33 -20.28
N THR A 523 -29.18 -7.25 -19.72
CA THR A 523 -29.14 -7.50 -18.28
C THR A 523 -27.72 -7.37 -17.71
N GLY A 524 -27.64 -6.86 -16.49
CA GLY A 524 -26.44 -6.95 -15.67
C GLY A 524 -26.37 -8.30 -14.93
N ARG A 525 -25.20 -8.60 -14.36
CA ARG A 525 -24.91 -9.81 -13.57
C ARG A 525 -25.89 -10.10 -12.40
N SER A 526 -26.70 -9.12 -12.00
CA SER A 526 -27.73 -9.22 -10.96
C SER A 526 -29.16 -9.36 -11.51
N GLY A 527 -29.34 -9.66 -12.80
CA GLY A 527 -30.65 -9.83 -13.44
C GLY A 527 -31.42 -8.53 -13.73
N GLY A 528 -30.97 -7.38 -13.21
CA GLY A 528 -31.59 -6.09 -13.49
C GLY A 528 -31.40 -5.64 -14.94
N ARG A 529 -32.47 -5.11 -15.54
CA ARG A 529 -32.45 -4.46 -16.86
C ARG A 529 -31.47 -3.29 -16.89
N ILE A 530 -30.69 -3.22 -17.97
CA ILE A 530 -29.93 -2.04 -18.35
C ILE A 530 -30.86 -1.22 -19.26
N ALA A 531 -31.40 -0.12 -18.73
CA ALA A 531 -32.33 0.75 -19.47
C ALA A 531 -31.64 1.45 -20.65
N GLU A 532 -32.40 1.69 -21.73
CA GLU A 532 -31.88 2.32 -22.95
C GLU A 532 -31.49 3.80 -22.73
N PRO A 533 -30.36 4.26 -23.28
CA PRO A 533 -30.11 5.69 -23.49
C PRO A 533 -30.88 6.18 -24.73
N ALA A 534 -31.67 7.24 -24.59
CA ALA A 534 -32.34 7.87 -25.73
C ALA A 534 -31.33 8.41 -26.77
N SER A 535 -31.64 8.24 -28.06
CA SER A 535 -30.72 8.50 -29.17
C SER A 535 -30.64 9.97 -29.57
N ALA A 536 -29.42 10.52 -29.58
CA ALA A 536 -29.09 11.85 -30.12
C ALA A 536 -27.64 11.87 -30.67
N ALA A 537 -27.35 12.81 -31.57
CA ALA A 537 -26.21 12.71 -32.50
C ALA A 537 -24.81 12.95 -31.89
N HIS A 538 -23.79 12.36 -32.53
CA HIS A 538 -22.39 12.40 -32.10
C HIS A 538 -21.60 13.58 -32.69
N SER A 539 -20.78 14.28 -31.89
CA SER A 539 -19.77 15.23 -32.41
C SER A 539 -18.51 15.47 -31.54
N CYS A 540 -18.42 14.96 -30.30
CA CYS A 540 -17.30 15.28 -29.40
C CYS A 540 -16.81 14.11 -28.52
N CYS A 541 -15.74 13.43 -28.96
CA CYS A 541 -15.07 12.36 -28.20
C CYS A 541 -13.58 12.66 -27.98
N ARG A 542 -13.05 12.24 -26.82
CA ARG A 542 -11.61 12.07 -26.57
C ARG A 542 -11.34 10.65 -26.04
N PRO A 543 -10.14 10.08 -26.24
CA PRO A 543 -9.86 8.70 -25.82
C PRO A 543 -9.83 8.49 -24.30
N TRP A 544 -10.14 7.25 -23.88
CA TRP A 544 -9.96 6.68 -22.52
C TRP A 544 -10.97 7.03 -21.41
N THR A 545 -12.21 7.41 -21.73
CA THR A 545 -13.29 7.56 -20.72
C THR A 545 -13.98 6.21 -20.42
N PRO A 546 -14.10 5.74 -19.16
CA PRO A 546 -14.85 4.52 -18.84
C PRO A 546 -16.37 4.70 -18.99
N TRP A 547 -17.04 3.74 -19.63
CA TRP A 547 -18.42 3.83 -20.14
C TRP A 547 -19.55 4.04 -19.10
N ARG A 548 -19.28 3.99 -17.78
CA ARG A 548 -20.32 4.02 -16.73
C ARG A 548 -20.83 5.42 -16.34
N ASN A 549 -20.69 6.41 -17.23
CA ASN A 549 -21.15 7.80 -17.07
C ASN A 549 -21.22 8.48 -18.45
N HIS A 550 -22.29 8.26 -19.22
CA HIS A 550 -22.49 8.91 -20.52
C HIS A 550 -23.80 9.71 -20.55
N HIS A 551 -23.73 10.96 -20.08
CA HIS A 551 -24.82 11.93 -20.21
C HIS A 551 -24.25 13.22 -20.81
N CYS A 552 -24.68 13.53 -22.04
CA CYS A 552 -24.42 14.81 -22.69
C CYS A 552 -25.72 15.60 -22.66
N HIS A 553 -25.75 16.73 -21.95
CA HIS A 553 -26.85 17.69 -22.06
C HIS A 553 -26.48 18.76 -23.09
N ASP A 554 -27.35 18.97 -24.07
CA ASP A 554 -27.33 20.21 -24.84
C ASP A 554 -27.55 21.42 -23.93
N ARG A 555 -26.96 22.55 -24.31
CA ARG A 555 -27.29 23.85 -23.74
C ARG A 555 -27.75 24.75 -24.87
N ALA A 556 -29.04 25.08 -24.86
CA ALA A 556 -29.67 25.89 -25.89
C ALA A 556 -28.97 27.25 -26.06
N GLN A 557 -29.06 27.78 -27.28
CA GLN A 557 -28.50 29.08 -27.66
C GLN A 557 -29.41 30.21 -27.15
N ASP A 558 -28.94 31.03 -26.22
CA ASP A 558 -29.54 32.34 -25.97
C ASP A 558 -28.98 33.37 -26.98
N THR A 559 -29.76 33.69 -28.00
CA THR A 559 -29.37 34.67 -29.02
C THR A 559 -29.76 36.09 -28.63
N THR A 560 -28.90 36.76 -27.86
CA THR A 560 -28.84 38.24 -27.87
C THR A 560 -27.39 38.70 -28.00
N GLY A 561 -27.08 39.46 -29.05
CA GLY A 561 -25.75 40.07 -29.25
C GLY A 561 -25.75 41.56 -28.94
N THR A 562 -24.56 42.16 -28.80
CA THR A 562 -24.22 43.52 -29.30
C THR A 562 -22.71 43.76 -29.14
N THR A 563 -22.07 44.13 -30.27
CA THR A 563 -20.74 44.72 -30.53
C THR A 563 -19.65 44.87 -29.43
N THR A 564 -18.47 44.34 -29.76
CA THR A 564 -17.09 44.74 -29.35
C THR A 564 -16.67 46.14 -29.90
N PRO A 565 -15.46 46.73 -29.63
CA PRO A 565 -14.27 46.26 -28.88
C PRO A 565 -13.75 47.26 -27.77
N PRO A 566 -12.47 47.71 -27.63
CA PRO A 566 -11.61 47.30 -26.48
C PRO A 566 -10.84 48.43 -25.72
N THR A 567 -10.18 48.12 -24.57
CA THR A 567 -8.74 48.40 -24.25
C THR A 567 -8.34 48.43 -22.74
N VAL A 568 -7.16 47.84 -22.45
CA VAL A 568 -6.01 48.31 -21.60
C VAL A 568 -6.19 49.04 -20.24
N ALA A 569 -5.99 48.27 -19.16
CA ALA A 569 -5.07 48.45 -17.99
C ALA A 569 -4.91 49.73 -17.11
N THR A 570 -4.63 49.43 -15.82
CA THR A 570 -3.68 50.05 -14.84
C THR A 570 -4.03 51.23 -13.87
N ALA A 571 -3.96 50.89 -12.57
CA ALA A 571 -3.27 51.60 -11.47
C ALA A 571 -4.04 52.66 -10.60
N PRO A 572 -3.49 53.21 -9.47
CA PRO A 572 -4.21 53.24 -8.17
C PRO A 572 -4.11 54.58 -7.37
N ASP A 573 -4.55 54.63 -6.09
CA ASP A 573 -3.93 55.54 -5.08
C ASP A 573 -4.21 55.20 -3.58
N SER A 574 -3.70 56.02 -2.63
CA SER A 574 -3.70 55.85 -1.15
C SER A 574 -3.74 57.24 -0.40
N PRO A 575 -3.19 57.53 0.81
CA PRO A 575 -3.04 56.82 2.12
C PRO A 575 -3.52 57.68 3.34
N THR A 576 -3.30 57.27 4.63
CA THR A 576 -2.88 58.12 5.81
C THR A 576 -2.80 57.36 7.18
N THR A 577 -2.21 57.99 8.22
CA THR A 577 -1.82 57.44 9.57
C THR A 577 -2.12 58.48 10.72
N PRO A 578 -1.55 58.58 11.97
CA PRO A 578 -0.38 57.94 12.67
C PRO A 578 -0.56 57.63 14.21
N ALA A 579 0.58 57.50 14.94
CA ALA A 579 0.87 57.82 16.37
C ALA A 579 0.62 56.83 17.56
N SER A 580 1.41 57.04 18.63
CA SER A 580 1.80 56.16 19.78
C SER A 580 1.41 56.80 21.16
N PRO A 581 1.87 56.42 22.40
CA PRO A 581 2.83 55.39 22.89
C PRO A 581 2.32 54.52 24.09
N ALA A 582 3.15 54.22 25.12
CA ALA A 582 2.96 53.13 26.11
C ALA A 582 3.68 53.35 27.48
N SER A 583 3.39 52.52 28.51
CA SER A 583 4.31 52.24 29.65
C SER A 583 3.94 51.00 30.52
N THR A 584 4.90 50.62 31.38
CA THR A 584 5.17 49.41 32.20
C THR A 584 4.26 49.07 33.41
N VAL A 585 4.28 47.80 33.87
CA VAL A 585 4.83 47.28 35.17
C VAL A 585 4.54 45.74 35.31
N ALA A 586 5.22 45.01 36.22
CA ALA A 586 5.22 43.53 36.30
C ALA A 586 4.70 42.93 37.63
N SER A 587 4.33 41.63 37.61
CA SER A 587 4.10 40.76 38.78
C SER A 587 4.33 39.27 38.43
N LYS A 588 4.31 38.34 39.40
CA LYS A 588 5.06 37.06 39.37
C LYS A 588 4.31 35.83 39.92
N ALA A 589 4.35 34.71 39.16
CA ALA A 589 3.97 33.32 39.53
C ALA A 589 2.47 33.05 39.81
N PRO A 590 1.99 31.77 39.86
CA PRO A 590 2.66 30.48 39.62
C PRO A 590 2.27 29.78 38.29
N ALA A 591 2.78 28.57 38.06
CA ALA A 591 2.70 27.86 36.77
C ALA A 591 1.60 26.77 36.71
N PRO A 592 0.81 26.68 35.62
CA PRO A 592 -0.15 25.59 35.39
C PRO A 592 0.36 24.48 34.43
N VAL A 593 -0.31 23.33 34.55
CA VAL A 593 -0.14 22.07 33.79
C VAL A 593 0.05 22.25 32.27
N ARG A 594 0.98 21.49 31.70
CA ARG A 594 1.32 21.50 30.26
C ARG A 594 0.39 20.55 29.47
N PRO A 595 -0.39 21.02 28.48
CA PRO A 595 -1.37 20.18 27.75
C PRO A 595 -0.73 19.27 26.69
N THR A 596 -1.44 18.19 26.35
CA THR A 596 -1.02 17.15 25.39
C THR A 596 -1.10 17.58 23.92
N SER A 597 -0.45 16.80 23.04
CA SER A 597 -0.03 17.22 21.70
C SER A 597 -1.14 17.38 20.64
N SER A 598 -0.97 18.38 19.77
CA SER A 598 -1.95 18.74 18.71
C SER A 598 -1.70 18.10 17.34
N SER A 599 -0.75 17.15 17.23
CA SER A 599 -0.28 16.58 15.96
C SER A 599 -1.32 15.72 15.22
N GLY A 600 -2.16 14.97 15.95
CA GLY A 600 -3.15 14.08 15.36
C GLY A 600 -4.21 14.80 14.51
N ARG A 601 -4.65 16.00 14.92
CA ARG A 601 -5.76 16.72 14.27
C ARG A 601 -5.46 17.09 12.81
N ARG A 602 -4.20 17.41 12.47
CA ARG A 602 -3.79 17.74 11.08
C ARG A 602 -3.91 16.53 10.13
N HIS A 603 -3.63 15.32 10.62
CA HIS A 603 -3.72 14.08 9.84
C HIS A 603 -5.16 13.53 9.72
N GLY A 604 -6.08 13.98 10.59
CA GLY A 604 -7.51 13.76 10.42
C GLY A 604 -8.08 14.65 9.31
N ALA A 605 -7.88 15.97 9.42
CA ALA A 605 -8.42 16.95 8.47
C ALA A 605 -8.00 16.68 7.02
N HIS A 606 -6.73 16.34 6.76
CA HIS A 606 -6.28 16.03 5.39
C HIS A 606 -6.92 14.76 4.82
N ARG A 607 -7.19 13.73 5.65
CA ARG A 607 -7.86 12.50 5.21
C ARG A 607 -9.35 12.75 4.91
N LEU A 608 -10.03 13.52 5.76
CA LEU A 608 -11.40 13.96 5.53
C LEU A 608 -11.51 14.75 4.21
N LEU A 609 -10.61 15.72 3.99
CA LEU A 609 -10.57 16.51 2.76
C LEU A 609 -10.38 15.63 1.52
N SER A 610 -9.46 14.64 1.56
CA SER A 610 -9.29 13.72 0.43
C SER A 610 -10.50 12.81 0.20
N GLY A 611 -11.21 12.40 1.26
CA GLY A 611 -12.43 11.60 1.16
C GLY A 611 -13.58 12.38 0.52
N LEU A 612 -13.89 13.57 1.04
CA LEU A 612 -14.90 14.47 0.48
C LEU A 612 -14.55 14.88 -0.96
N SER A 613 -13.26 15.15 -1.24
CA SER A 613 -12.79 15.49 -2.58
C SER A 613 -12.89 14.31 -3.56
N SER A 614 -12.80 13.06 -3.08
CA SER A 614 -13.11 11.89 -3.89
C SER A 614 -14.61 11.79 -4.13
N PHE A 615 -15.43 11.82 -3.07
CA PHE A 615 -16.90 11.79 -3.17
C PHE A 615 -17.41 12.80 -4.19
N GLN A 616 -17.00 14.07 -4.10
CA GLN A 616 -17.43 15.14 -5.02
C GLN A 616 -17.04 14.90 -6.49
N ARG A 617 -15.96 14.15 -6.77
CA ARG A 617 -15.56 13.79 -8.15
C ARG A 617 -16.19 12.50 -8.66
N THR A 618 -16.32 11.48 -7.82
CA THR A 618 -16.61 10.10 -8.28
C THR A 618 -18.00 9.59 -7.91
N THR A 619 -18.57 10.08 -6.81
CA THR A 619 -19.78 9.49 -6.20
C THR A 619 -20.94 10.47 -6.22
N ALA A 620 -20.69 11.75 -5.88
CA ALA A 620 -21.69 12.80 -5.93
C ALA A 620 -22.39 12.92 -7.30
N PRO A 621 -21.72 12.78 -8.47
CA PRO A 621 -22.43 12.77 -9.75
C PRO A 621 -23.41 11.61 -9.90
N LEU A 622 -23.10 10.43 -9.33
CA LEU A 622 -23.91 9.20 -9.44
C LEU A 622 -25.14 9.21 -8.51
N VAL A 623 -25.11 9.97 -7.42
CA VAL A 623 -26.18 10.00 -6.41
C VAL A 623 -26.87 11.36 -6.28
N ARG A 624 -26.54 12.34 -7.14
CA ARG A 624 -27.07 13.71 -7.03
C ARG A 624 -28.59 13.77 -7.20
N GLU A 625 -29.10 13.04 -8.18
CA GLU A 625 -30.53 12.99 -8.51
C GLU A 625 -31.32 12.33 -7.38
N GLU A 626 -30.88 11.14 -6.93
CA GLU A 626 -31.46 10.44 -5.78
C GLU A 626 -31.48 11.30 -4.50
N LEU A 627 -30.35 11.93 -4.17
CA LEU A 627 -30.27 12.82 -3.01
C LEU A 627 -31.07 14.12 -3.18
N ALA A 628 -31.31 14.58 -4.41
CA ALA A 628 -32.19 15.72 -4.68
C ALA A 628 -33.67 15.32 -4.53
N ARG A 629 -34.05 14.12 -4.98
CA ARG A 629 -35.38 13.53 -4.77
C ARG A 629 -35.69 13.40 -3.29
N LEU A 630 -34.82 12.73 -2.54
CA LEU A 630 -34.95 12.55 -1.08
C LEU A 630 -34.94 13.89 -0.30
N ALA A 631 -34.30 14.93 -0.83
CA ALA A 631 -34.32 16.27 -0.23
C ALA A 631 -35.62 17.06 -0.52
N ALA A 632 -36.40 16.66 -1.53
CA ALA A 632 -37.69 17.27 -1.88
C ALA A 632 -38.90 16.47 -1.35
N GLU A 633 -38.81 15.13 -1.41
CA GLU A 633 -39.89 14.19 -1.05
C GLU A 633 -39.77 13.65 0.38
N GLY A 634 -38.61 13.82 1.02
CA GLY A 634 -38.28 13.24 2.32
C GLY A 634 -37.72 11.81 2.25
N GLN A 635 -37.42 11.24 3.41
CA GLN A 635 -37.01 9.84 3.54
C GLN A 635 -38.22 8.93 3.85
N ARG A 636 -38.24 7.72 3.28
CA ARG A 636 -39.24 6.69 3.57
C ARG A 636 -38.57 5.31 3.75
N PRO A 637 -37.80 5.11 4.84
CA PRO A 637 -37.13 3.85 5.10
C PRO A 637 -38.13 2.77 5.47
N SER A 638 -37.96 1.55 4.97
CA SER A 638 -38.79 0.40 5.38
C SER A 638 -38.34 -0.22 6.70
N GLN A 639 -37.13 0.11 7.19
CA GLN A 639 -36.54 -0.53 8.37
C GLN A 639 -35.72 0.43 9.25
N LEU A 640 -35.89 0.31 10.57
CA LEU A 640 -34.94 0.77 11.57
C LEU A 640 -33.83 -0.28 11.75
N PHE A 641 -32.58 0.10 11.54
CA PHE A 641 -31.42 -0.78 11.71
C PHE A 641 -30.56 -0.30 12.88
N LEU A 642 -30.60 -1.00 14.01
CA LEU A 642 -29.86 -0.65 15.23
C LEU A 642 -28.63 -1.56 15.37
N THR A 643 -27.45 -0.96 15.33
CA THR A 643 -26.18 -1.71 15.36
C THR A 643 -25.05 -0.99 16.10
N CYS A 644 -23.87 -1.59 16.10
CA CYS A 644 -22.72 -1.08 16.82
C CYS A 644 -22.06 0.12 16.10
N ALA A 645 -21.51 1.03 16.89
CA ALA A 645 -20.62 2.12 16.46
C ALA A 645 -19.23 1.65 15.99
N ASP A 646 -18.96 0.34 15.99
CA ASP A 646 -17.72 -0.26 15.47
C ASP A 646 -17.50 0.09 13.99
N SER A 647 -16.34 0.64 13.67
CA SER A 647 -16.03 1.17 12.33
C SER A 647 -15.96 0.11 11.22
N ARG A 648 -16.01 -1.18 11.56
CA ARG A 648 -16.08 -2.30 10.60
C ARG A 648 -17.51 -2.57 10.11
N LEU A 649 -18.53 -2.09 10.84
CA LEU A 649 -19.93 -2.28 10.50
C LEU A 649 -20.38 -1.13 9.58
N VAL A 650 -20.88 -1.50 8.39
CA VAL A 650 -21.37 -0.57 7.37
C VAL A 650 -22.70 -1.14 6.87
N THR A 651 -23.81 -0.65 7.42
CA THR A 651 -25.14 -1.26 7.27
C THR A 651 -25.55 -1.41 5.82
N SER A 652 -25.54 -0.32 5.04
CA SER A 652 -25.83 -0.31 3.60
C SER A 652 -24.92 -1.22 2.74
N MET A 653 -23.74 -1.59 3.21
CA MET A 653 -22.90 -2.59 2.51
C MET A 653 -23.35 -4.02 2.83
N ILE A 654 -23.79 -4.27 4.06
CA ILE A 654 -24.22 -5.59 4.55
C ILE A 654 -25.63 -5.94 4.03
N THR A 655 -26.52 -4.94 3.93
CA THR A 655 -27.90 -5.07 3.44
C THR A 655 -28.09 -4.72 1.96
N ALA A 656 -27.02 -4.25 1.29
CA ALA A 656 -27.03 -3.69 -0.07
C ALA A 656 -27.98 -2.47 -0.29
N SER A 657 -28.40 -1.81 0.78
CA SER A 657 -29.36 -0.68 0.75
C SER A 657 -28.76 0.64 0.23
N GLY A 658 -29.58 1.42 -0.47
CA GLY A 658 -29.29 2.77 -0.95
C GLY A 658 -29.47 3.88 0.09
N PRO A 659 -29.36 5.16 -0.33
CA PRO A 659 -29.76 6.30 0.47
C PRO A 659 -31.29 6.32 0.68
N GLY A 660 -31.76 6.56 1.89
CA GLY A 660 -33.19 6.65 2.21
C GLY A 660 -33.83 5.34 2.68
N ASP A 661 -33.34 4.18 2.22
CA ASP A 661 -33.88 2.84 2.52
C ASP A 661 -33.90 2.46 4.01
N LEU A 662 -32.88 2.87 4.78
CA LEU A 662 -32.66 2.45 6.17
C LEU A 662 -32.50 3.64 7.12
N PHE A 663 -33.33 3.67 8.16
CA PHE A 663 -33.10 4.54 9.32
C PHE A 663 -32.10 3.85 10.25
N THR A 664 -30.84 4.30 10.28
CA THR A 664 -29.77 3.57 10.99
C THR A 664 -29.37 4.22 12.31
N VAL A 665 -29.54 3.50 13.42
CA VAL A 665 -29.05 3.89 14.76
C VAL A 665 -27.74 3.17 15.08
N ARG A 666 -26.70 3.90 15.50
CA ARG A 666 -25.37 3.35 15.79
C ARG A 666 -24.87 3.77 17.16
N ASN A 667 -24.84 2.84 18.11
CA ASN A 667 -24.40 3.09 19.48
C ASN A 667 -23.36 2.03 19.95
N VAL A 668 -22.77 2.21 21.13
CA VAL A 668 -21.69 1.32 21.59
C VAL A 668 -22.30 0.00 22.09
N GLY A 669 -22.14 -1.08 21.32
CA GLY A 669 -22.64 -2.41 21.69
C GLY A 669 -24.09 -2.71 21.32
N ASN A 670 -24.67 -1.95 20.38
CA ASN A 670 -26.03 -2.14 19.85
C ASN A 670 -27.13 -2.25 20.94
N LEU A 671 -26.97 -1.49 22.03
CA LEU A 671 -27.83 -1.52 23.21
C LEU A 671 -29.10 -0.67 23.03
N VAL A 672 -30.18 -1.12 23.67
CA VAL A 672 -31.48 -0.45 23.80
C VAL A 672 -31.72 -0.26 25.31
N PRO A 673 -31.73 0.98 25.82
CA PRO A 673 -32.17 1.23 27.20
C PRO A 673 -33.66 0.85 27.35
N PRO A 674 -34.07 0.09 28.38
CA PRO A 674 -35.48 -0.10 28.67
C PRO A 674 -36.13 1.24 29.08
N PRO A 675 -37.46 1.43 28.89
CA PRO A 675 -38.13 2.70 29.14
C PRO A 675 -37.98 3.18 30.60
N ASP A 676 -38.16 2.29 31.57
CA ASP A 676 -38.21 2.64 33.01
C ASP A 676 -36.82 2.81 33.66
N ALA A 677 -35.79 3.17 32.89
CA ALA A 677 -34.40 3.28 33.35
C ALA A 677 -34.09 4.50 34.24
N GLU A 678 -35.11 5.23 34.71
CA GLU A 678 -35.02 6.56 35.32
C GLU A 678 -34.17 6.63 36.60
N GLY A 679 -33.99 5.51 37.32
CA GLY A 679 -33.49 5.49 38.70
C GLY A 679 -32.05 5.95 38.94
N ALA A 680 -31.24 6.29 37.92
CA ALA A 680 -29.84 6.67 38.11
C ALA A 680 -29.24 7.64 37.07
N THR A 681 -29.43 8.94 37.30
CA THR A 681 -28.62 10.07 36.77
C THR A 681 -28.47 10.16 35.24
N GLY A 682 -29.49 10.75 34.61
CA GLY A 682 -29.53 11.05 33.18
C GLY A 682 -30.21 9.93 32.41
N ASN A 683 -31.31 10.28 31.75
CA ASN A 683 -32.05 9.40 30.88
C ASN A 683 -31.32 9.26 29.54
N ASP A 684 -31.35 8.05 28.95
CA ASP A 684 -30.62 7.72 27.72
C ASP A 684 -31.51 7.87 26.47
N ASP A 685 -32.33 8.93 26.44
CA ASP A 685 -33.47 9.16 25.52
C ASP A 685 -33.14 9.06 24.03
N SER A 686 -31.87 9.26 23.65
CA SER A 686 -31.40 9.28 22.25
C SER A 686 -31.70 7.99 21.47
N VAL A 687 -31.90 6.85 22.15
CA VAL A 687 -32.38 5.62 21.51
C VAL A 687 -33.91 5.49 21.55
N ALA A 688 -34.55 5.84 22.66
CA ALA A 688 -36.02 5.81 22.76
C ALA A 688 -36.68 6.75 21.73
N ALA A 689 -36.23 8.00 21.64
CA ALA A 689 -36.72 8.97 20.65
C ALA A 689 -36.41 8.57 19.20
N ALA A 690 -35.35 7.78 18.97
CA ALA A 690 -35.04 7.24 17.64
C ALA A 690 -35.92 6.04 17.27
N ILE A 691 -36.36 5.24 18.26
CA ILE A 691 -37.35 4.18 18.08
C ILE A 691 -38.72 4.81 17.82
N GLU A 692 -39.17 5.74 18.66
CA GLU A 692 -40.41 6.50 18.50
C GLU A 692 -40.49 7.17 17.12
N TYR A 693 -39.47 7.95 16.72
CA TYR A 693 -39.44 8.60 15.42
C TYR A 693 -39.46 7.61 14.24
N ALA A 694 -38.82 6.43 14.37
CA ALA A 694 -38.85 5.42 13.32
C ALA A 694 -40.24 4.77 13.19
N VAL A 695 -40.86 4.42 14.32
CA VAL A 695 -42.08 3.60 14.39
C VAL A 695 -43.35 4.43 14.18
N ASP A 696 -43.37 5.67 14.68
CA ASP A 696 -44.56 6.54 14.70
C ASP A 696 -44.48 7.76 13.75
N VAL A 697 -43.31 8.08 13.19
CA VAL A 697 -43.14 9.24 12.27
C VAL A 697 -42.58 8.85 10.89
N LEU A 698 -41.69 7.87 10.82
CA LEU A 698 -41.24 7.26 9.55
C LEU A 698 -42.02 5.99 9.18
N GLU A 699 -42.91 5.55 10.08
CA GLU A 699 -43.81 4.40 9.93
C GLU A 699 -43.15 3.06 9.53
N VAL A 700 -41.86 2.84 9.85
CA VAL A 700 -41.08 1.65 9.41
C VAL A 700 -41.81 0.31 9.60
N GLU A 701 -41.65 -0.60 8.64
CA GLU A 701 -42.27 -1.94 8.63
C GLU A 701 -41.52 -2.94 9.52
N SER A 702 -40.25 -2.68 9.83
CA SER A 702 -39.42 -3.59 10.64
C SER A 702 -38.32 -2.91 11.45
N ILE A 703 -37.83 -3.60 12.48
CA ILE A 703 -36.66 -3.24 13.27
C ILE A 703 -35.66 -4.41 13.30
N THR A 704 -34.41 -4.16 12.92
CA THR A 704 -33.31 -5.13 13.04
C THR A 704 -32.35 -4.72 14.16
N ILE A 705 -32.13 -5.60 15.14
CA ILE A 705 -30.99 -5.52 16.08
C ILE A 705 -29.83 -6.32 15.50
N CYS A 706 -28.71 -5.65 15.19
CA CYS A 706 -27.53 -6.27 14.59
C CYS A 706 -26.30 -6.22 15.51
N GLY A 707 -25.99 -7.37 16.12
CA GLY A 707 -24.73 -7.64 16.84
C GLY A 707 -23.62 -8.15 15.90
N HIS A 708 -22.38 -8.20 16.38
CA HIS A 708 -21.24 -8.58 15.53
C HIS A 708 -20.07 -9.24 16.26
N SER A 709 -19.23 -9.95 15.51
CA SER A 709 -18.07 -10.65 16.08
C SER A 709 -16.96 -9.70 16.55
N GLY A 710 -16.32 -10.07 17.67
CA GLY A 710 -15.29 -9.26 18.32
C GLY A 710 -15.78 -7.86 18.70
N CYS A 711 -16.94 -7.75 19.35
CA CYS A 711 -17.50 -6.47 19.78
C CYS A 711 -16.78 -5.93 21.02
N GLY A 712 -16.05 -4.82 20.86
CA GLY A 712 -15.29 -4.20 21.96
C GLY A 712 -16.16 -3.74 23.14
N ALA A 713 -17.45 -3.46 22.92
CA ALA A 713 -18.41 -3.16 23.98
C ALA A 713 -18.69 -4.39 24.85
N MET A 714 -18.94 -5.55 24.22
CA MET A 714 -19.17 -6.81 24.93
C MET A 714 -17.90 -7.32 25.61
N GLN A 715 -16.72 -7.07 25.02
CA GLN A 715 -15.42 -7.33 25.68
C GLN A 715 -15.21 -6.48 26.94
N ALA A 716 -15.49 -5.18 26.86
CA ALA A 716 -15.39 -4.28 28.02
C ALA A 716 -16.38 -4.64 29.13
N LEU A 717 -17.57 -5.12 28.76
CA LEU A 717 -18.62 -5.57 29.68
C LEU A 717 -18.26 -6.91 30.35
N LEU A 718 -17.72 -7.89 29.61
CA LEU A 718 -17.18 -9.15 30.14
C LEU A 718 -16.00 -8.95 31.09
N GLY A 719 -15.11 -8.00 30.79
CA GLY A 719 -13.93 -7.69 31.59
C GLY A 719 -14.17 -6.73 32.76
N ALA A 720 -15.41 -6.31 33.02
CA ALA A 720 -15.72 -5.33 34.06
C ALA A 720 -15.69 -5.96 35.46
N ALA A 721 -14.86 -5.40 36.36
CA ALA A 721 -14.93 -5.70 37.78
C ALA A 721 -16.18 -5.07 38.44
N PRO A 722 -16.70 -5.61 39.56
CA PRO A 722 -17.89 -5.08 40.23
C PRO A 722 -17.81 -3.59 40.61
N GLU A 723 -16.60 -3.10 40.90
CA GLU A 723 -16.32 -1.72 41.32
C GLU A 723 -16.01 -0.77 40.14
N ALA A 724 -16.52 -1.07 38.95
CA ALA A 724 -16.21 -0.31 37.73
C ALA A 724 -16.53 1.20 37.84
N PRO A 725 -15.62 2.10 37.40
CA PRO A 725 -15.76 3.53 37.61
C PRO A 725 -16.94 4.13 36.84
N ARG A 726 -17.64 5.10 37.46
CA ARG A 726 -18.89 5.76 37.00
C ARG A 726 -18.74 6.68 35.77
N THR A 727 -17.92 6.27 34.80
CA THR A 727 -17.72 6.93 33.51
C THR A 727 -19.01 6.96 32.67
N PRO A 728 -19.13 7.87 31.68
CA PRO A 728 -20.25 7.85 30.74
C PRO A 728 -20.35 6.53 29.96
N LEU A 729 -19.20 5.93 29.60
CA LEU A 729 -19.18 4.62 28.93
C LEU A 729 -19.73 3.51 29.82
N TRP A 730 -19.40 3.49 31.11
CA TRP A 730 -19.95 2.47 32.02
C TRP A 730 -21.45 2.69 32.29
N ARG A 731 -21.90 3.95 32.39
CA ARG A 731 -23.35 4.25 32.42
C ARG A 731 -24.07 3.82 31.14
N TRP A 732 -23.43 3.86 29.98
CA TRP A 732 -24.02 3.30 28.76
C TRP A 732 -24.04 1.76 28.75
N LEU A 733 -22.91 1.13 29.10
CA LEU A 733 -22.77 -0.34 29.11
C LEU A 733 -23.64 -1.05 30.17
N ARG A 734 -24.19 -0.31 31.16
CA ARG A 734 -25.16 -0.86 32.15
C ARG A 734 -26.33 -1.57 31.49
N HIS A 735 -26.78 -1.11 30.33
CA HIS A 735 -27.91 -1.67 29.58
C HIS A 735 -27.62 -3.05 28.95
N GLY A 736 -26.36 -3.49 28.96
CA GLY A 736 -25.95 -4.86 28.62
C GLY A 736 -25.82 -5.79 29.84
N LEU A 737 -25.96 -5.32 31.08
CA LEU A 737 -25.91 -6.18 32.28
C LEU A 737 -26.99 -7.28 32.27
N PRO A 738 -28.24 -7.04 31.79
CA PRO A 738 -29.21 -8.12 31.59
C PRO A 738 -28.71 -9.20 30.61
N SER A 739 -27.99 -8.82 29.55
CA SER A 739 -27.39 -9.75 28.59
C SER A 739 -26.32 -10.64 29.24
N LEU A 740 -25.51 -10.09 30.15
CA LEU A 740 -24.55 -10.86 30.96
C LEU A 740 -25.27 -11.85 31.89
N GLU A 741 -26.38 -11.43 32.50
CA GLU A 741 -27.11 -12.27 33.44
C GLU A 741 -27.88 -13.38 32.72
N ARG A 742 -28.55 -13.08 31.59
CA ARG A 742 -29.16 -14.09 30.71
C ARG A 742 -28.14 -15.15 30.25
N MET A 743 -26.92 -14.73 29.90
CA MET A 743 -25.84 -15.65 29.51
C MET A 743 -25.35 -16.54 30.66
N ARG A 744 -25.40 -16.06 31.91
CA ARG A 744 -25.00 -16.82 33.12
C ARG A 744 -26.12 -17.70 33.67
N SER A 745 -27.38 -17.33 33.41
CA SER A 745 -28.57 -18.00 33.91
C SER A 745 -28.68 -19.43 33.39
N ARG A 746 -29.21 -20.33 34.23
CA ARG A 746 -29.62 -21.69 33.83
C ARG A 746 -31.11 -21.78 33.44
N HIS A 747 -31.83 -20.66 33.47
CA HIS A 747 -33.27 -20.60 33.19
C HIS A 747 -33.61 -20.14 31.77
N HIS A 748 -32.59 -19.76 30.99
CA HIS A 748 -32.71 -19.40 29.57
C HIS A 748 -31.98 -20.42 28.70
N SER A 749 -32.44 -20.62 27.47
CA SER A 749 -31.64 -21.26 26.43
C SER A 749 -30.47 -20.35 26.02
N TRP A 750 -29.41 -20.92 25.47
CA TRP A 750 -28.27 -20.13 24.99
C TRP A 750 -28.47 -19.77 23.51
N ALA A 751 -28.52 -18.48 23.20
CA ALA A 751 -28.36 -17.93 21.86
C ALA A 751 -27.18 -18.60 21.12
N ARG A 752 -27.47 -19.34 20.05
CA ARG A 752 -26.52 -20.23 19.37
C ARG A 752 -26.56 -20.09 17.86
N ILE A 753 -25.47 -20.44 17.19
CA ILE A 753 -25.40 -20.41 15.71
C ILE A 753 -25.75 -21.80 15.15
N ALA A 754 -26.51 -21.84 14.06
CA ALA A 754 -26.82 -23.10 13.39
C ALA A 754 -25.53 -23.78 12.87
N GLY A 755 -25.32 -25.04 13.25
CA GLY A 755 -24.19 -25.85 12.80
C GLY A 755 -22.83 -25.57 13.45
N ARG A 756 -22.70 -24.60 14.38
CA ARG A 756 -21.46 -24.42 15.16
C ARG A 756 -21.68 -23.84 16.55
N LEU A 757 -20.76 -24.15 17.47
CA LEU A 757 -20.66 -23.45 18.75
C LEU A 757 -20.11 -22.01 18.55
N PRO A 758 -20.35 -21.11 19.53
CA PRO A 758 -19.60 -19.86 19.67
C PRO A 758 -18.10 -20.13 19.81
N THR A 759 -17.29 -19.23 19.28
CA THR A 759 -15.81 -19.32 19.29
C THR A 759 -15.24 -18.98 20.66
N ASP A 760 -15.86 -18.04 21.36
CA ASP A 760 -15.50 -17.58 22.70
C ASP A 760 -16.73 -17.01 23.45
N ALA A 761 -16.53 -16.62 24.72
CA ALA A 761 -17.57 -16.00 25.54
C ALA A 761 -18.02 -14.61 25.05
N VAL A 762 -17.22 -13.93 24.22
CA VAL A 762 -17.58 -12.63 23.63
C VAL A 762 -18.59 -12.85 22.49
N GLU A 763 -18.37 -13.84 21.64
CA GLU A 763 -19.34 -14.25 20.62
C GLU A 763 -20.65 -14.71 21.26
N GLN A 764 -20.60 -15.53 22.33
CA GLN A 764 -21.80 -15.89 23.08
C GLN A 764 -22.53 -14.66 23.63
N LEU A 765 -21.82 -13.72 24.27
CA LEU A 765 -22.45 -12.50 24.77
C LEU A 765 -23.00 -11.62 23.65
N CYS A 766 -22.35 -11.55 22.49
CA CYS A 766 -22.88 -10.82 21.33
C CYS A 766 -24.22 -11.40 20.84
N LEU A 767 -24.34 -12.73 20.78
CA LEU A 767 -25.57 -13.42 20.39
C LEU A 767 -26.68 -13.20 21.44
N THR A 768 -26.38 -13.46 22.72
CA THR A 768 -27.32 -13.25 23.83
C THR A 768 -27.76 -11.79 23.96
N ASN A 769 -26.86 -10.84 23.68
CA ASN A 769 -27.18 -9.42 23.68
C ASN A 769 -28.19 -9.06 22.59
N VAL A 770 -28.10 -9.63 21.38
CA VAL A 770 -29.11 -9.38 20.32
C VAL A 770 -30.51 -9.78 20.81
N VAL A 771 -30.64 -10.94 21.46
CA VAL A 771 -31.94 -11.39 22.01
C VAL A 771 -32.41 -10.47 23.15
N GLN A 772 -31.51 -10.07 24.06
CA GLN A 772 -31.83 -9.15 25.14
C GLN A 772 -32.34 -7.79 24.65
N GLN A 773 -31.69 -7.21 23.64
CA GLN A 773 -32.10 -5.90 23.13
C GLN A 773 -33.39 -5.97 22.29
N LEU A 774 -33.73 -7.12 21.71
CA LEU A 774 -35.07 -7.37 21.14
C LEU A 774 -36.16 -7.40 22.24
N GLU A 775 -35.85 -7.95 23.42
CA GLU A 775 -36.76 -7.91 24.58
C GLU A 775 -36.97 -6.47 25.08
N HIS A 776 -35.90 -5.67 25.16
CA HIS A 776 -36.01 -4.25 25.48
C HIS A 776 -36.83 -3.47 24.42
N LEU A 777 -36.67 -3.78 23.12
CA LEU A 777 -37.51 -3.18 22.07
C LEU A 777 -39.01 -3.41 22.32
N ARG A 778 -39.42 -4.62 22.71
CA ARG A 778 -40.84 -4.94 23.00
C ARG A 778 -41.41 -4.20 24.21
N ALA A 779 -40.58 -3.59 25.06
CA ALA A 779 -41.03 -2.79 26.19
C ALA A 779 -41.39 -1.34 25.82
N HIS A 780 -40.94 -0.82 24.67
CA HIS A 780 -41.33 0.53 24.22
C HIS A 780 -42.76 0.55 23.68
N GLU A 781 -43.57 1.51 24.13
CA GLU A 781 -45.01 1.57 23.84
C GLU A 781 -45.35 1.56 22.33
N SER A 782 -44.64 2.36 21.52
CA SER A 782 -44.84 2.43 20.06
C SER A 782 -44.56 1.09 19.37
N VAL A 783 -43.50 0.39 19.78
CA VAL A 783 -43.12 -0.93 19.29
C VAL A 783 -44.14 -1.98 19.73
N ALA A 784 -44.53 -1.98 21.01
CA ALA A 784 -45.52 -2.89 21.56
C ALA A 784 -46.89 -2.76 20.84
N ARG A 785 -47.33 -1.52 20.61
CA ARG A 785 -48.56 -1.19 19.86
C ARG A 785 -48.51 -1.77 18.45
N ARG A 786 -47.51 -1.40 17.63
CA ARG A 786 -47.46 -1.84 16.23
C ARG A 786 -47.16 -3.34 16.06
N LEU A 787 -46.53 -3.99 17.05
CA LEU A 787 -46.45 -5.46 17.10
C LEU A 787 -47.81 -6.11 17.36
N ALA A 788 -48.62 -5.56 18.28
CA ALA A 788 -49.96 -6.07 18.57
C ALA A 788 -50.93 -5.86 17.39
N GLU A 789 -50.73 -4.80 16.61
CA GLU A 789 -51.45 -4.54 15.34
C GLU A 789 -50.95 -5.42 14.17
N GLY A 790 -49.80 -6.09 14.31
CA GLY A 790 -49.15 -6.83 13.23
C GLY A 790 -48.51 -5.97 12.13
N THR A 791 -48.38 -4.65 12.36
CA THR A 791 -47.87 -3.68 11.38
C THR A 791 -46.35 -3.47 11.46
N LEU A 792 -45.65 -4.17 12.36
CA LEU A 792 -44.21 -4.05 12.61
C LEU A 792 -43.58 -5.43 12.86
N GLN A 793 -42.39 -5.69 12.31
CA GLN A 793 -41.63 -6.92 12.56
C GLN A 793 -40.32 -6.67 13.32
N LEU A 794 -39.87 -7.63 14.14
CA LEU A 794 -38.59 -7.58 14.87
C LEU A 794 -37.64 -8.69 14.43
N HIS A 795 -36.45 -8.35 13.93
CA HIS A 795 -35.44 -9.30 13.50
C HIS A 795 -34.16 -9.22 14.34
N GLY A 796 -33.66 -10.39 14.77
CA GLY A 796 -32.32 -10.52 15.35
C GLY A 796 -31.30 -10.83 14.27
N MET A 797 -30.19 -10.10 14.25
CA MET A 797 -29.10 -10.31 13.28
C MET A 797 -27.74 -10.40 13.99
N TYR A 798 -26.89 -11.31 13.51
CA TYR A 798 -25.49 -11.40 13.90
C TYR A 798 -24.59 -11.36 12.66
N PHE A 799 -23.58 -10.47 12.66
CA PHE A 799 -22.62 -10.34 11.56
C PHE A 799 -21.21 -10.77 11.97
N HIS A 800 -20.73 -11.86 11.40
CA HIS A 800 -19.39 -12.36 11.65
C HIS A 800 -18.36 -11.65 10.74
N VAL A 801 -17.75 -10.59 11.29
CA VAL A 801 -16.89 -9.63 10.58
C VAL A 801 -15.68 -10.29 9.91
N GLY A 802 -15.13 -11.35 10.50
CA GLY A 802 -13.96 -12.07 9.97
C GLY A 802 -14.26 -12.94 8.75
N GLU A 803 -15.51 -13.32 8.54
CA GLU A 803 -15.96 -14.17 7.41
C GLU A 803 -16.84 -13.39 6.42
N ALA A 804 -17.19 -12.13 6.74
CA ALA A 804 -18.20 -11.33 6.04
C ALA A 804 -19.57 -12.03 5.94
N GLN A 805 -19.93 -12.83 6.96
CA GLN A 805 -21.13 -13.66 6.96
C GLN A 805 -22.23 -13.09 7.87
N ALA A 806 -23.44 -12.97 7.33
CA ALA A 806 -24.66 -12.64 8.08
C ALA A 806 -25.39 -13.89 8.59
N TYR A 807 -25.99 -13.77 9.76
CA TYR A 807 -26.89 -14.75 10.36
C TYR A 807 -28.15 -14.03 10.87
N LEU A 808 -29.31 -14.67 10.75
CA LEU A 808 -30.60 -14.18 11.25
C LEU A 808 -31.15 -15.13 12.32
N LEU A 809 -31.75 -14.56 13.37
CA LEU A 809 -32.47 -15.29 14.39
C LEU A 809 -33.78 -15.85 13.80
N THR A 810 -34.05 -17.14 14.01
CA THR A 810 -35.25 -17.80 13.47
C THR A 810 -36.54 -17.22 14.04
N GLU A 811 -37.53 -17.01 13.17
CA GLU A 811 -38.87 -16.63 13.60
C GLU A 811 -39.49 -17.71 14.51
N GLY A 812 -40.22 -17.27 15.53
CA GLY A 812 -40.62 -18.11 16.67
C GLY A 812 -39.70 -18.00 17.89
N ALA A 813 -38.42 -17.64 17.72
CA ALA A 813 -37.60 -17.15 18.85
C ALA A 813 -37.90 -15.67 19.16
N SER A 814 -38.40 -14.92 18.18
CA SER A 814 -38.81 -13.51 18.28
C SER A 814 -40.09 -13.25 19.08
N SER A 815 -40.74 -14.27 19.65
CA SER A 815 -41.89 -14.15 20.57
C SER A 815 -41.53 -14.35 22.06
N GLY A 816 -40.33 -14.84 22.37
CA GLY A 816 -39.86 -15.05 23.75
C GLY A 816 -40.43 -16.29 24.46
N THR A 817 -41.18 -17.17 23.78
CA THR A 817 -41.89 -18.31 24.39
C THR A 817 -41.67 -19.64 23.65
N GLY A 818 -40.49 -19.82 23.02
CA GLY A 818 -40.12 -21.02 22.27
C GLY A 818 -38.67 -21.47 22.49
N PRO A 819 -38.30 -22.73 22.21
CA PRO A 819 -37.18 -23.37 22.92
C PRO A 819 -35.75 -22.96 22.53
N ASP A 820 -35.55 -22.29 21.39
CA ASP A 820 -34.25 -22.30 20.72
C ASP A 820 -33.89 -20.95 20.06
N GLU A 821 -32.98 -20.20 20.68
CA GLU A 821 -32.47 -18.89 20.22
C GLU A 821 -31.44 -19.06 19.07
N VAL A 822 -31.87 -19.57 17.91
CA VAL A 822 -30.96 -20.02 16.84
C VAL A 822 -30.73 -18.96 15.75
N PHE A 823 -29.47 -18.61 15.54
CA PHE A 823 -28.99 -17.78 14.43
C PHE A 823 -28.61 -18.65 13.23
N VAL A 824 -29.46 -18.68 12.19
CA VAL A 824 -29.23 -19.42 10.94
C VAL A 824 -28.46 -18.56 9.93
N ARG A 825 -27.60 -19.20 9.13
CA ARG A 825 -26.74 -18.55 8.14
C ARG A 825 -27.55 -18.07 6.93
N VAL A 826 -27.43 -16.79 6.56
CA VAL A 826 -27.99 -16.28 5.31
C VAL A 826 -27.16 -16.80 4.12
N ALA A 827 -27.80 -17.51 3.20
CA ALA A 827 -27.17 -18.08 2.01
C ALA A 827 -27.12 -17.07 0.84
N PRO A 828 -26.09 -17.12 -0.04
CA PRO A 828 -26.08 -16.30 -1.25
C PRO A 828 -27.25 -16.67 -2.17
N GLY A 829 -28.13 -15.71 -2.45
CA GLY A 829 -29.33 -15.92 -3.27
C GLY A 829 -30.60 -16.30 -2.49
N ALA A 830 -30.60 -16.26 -1.15
CA ALA A 830 -31.83 -16.37 -0.37
C ALA A 830 -32.79 -15.20 -0.69
N VAL A 831 -34.04 -15.52 -1.00
CA VAL A 831 -35.13 -14.56 -1.25
C VAL A 831 -36.19 -14.73 -0.16
N TRP A 832 -36.70 -13.62 0.38
CA TRP A 832 -37.74 -13.64 1.40
C TRP A 832 -39.10 -14.02 0.78
N GLY A 833 -39.88 -14.88 1.46
CA GLY A 833 -41.26 -15.18 1.08
C GLY A 833 -41.50 -16.33 0.08
N THR A 834 -40.49 -17.14 -0.28
CA THR A 834 -40.71 -18.40 -1.03
C THR A 834 -40.63 -19.61 -0.09
N GLU A 835 -41.39 -20.67 -0.38
CA GLU A 835 -41.44 -21.89 0.44
C GLU A 835 -40.06 -22.54 0.62
N GLN A 836 -39.20 -22.46 -0.41
CA GLN A 836 -37.81 -22.93 -0.38
C GLN A 836 -36.94 -22.20 0.66
N GLY A 837 -37.30 -20.97 1.06
CA GLY A 837 -36.65 -20.24 2.15
C GLY A 837 -36.97 -20.81 3.54
N ILE A 838 -38.14 -21.43 3.70
CA ILE A 838 -38.61 -22.00 4.97
C ILE A 838 -38.02 -23.40 5.18
N ASP A 839 -38.02 -24.26 4.15
CA ASP A 839 -37.36 -25.58 4.22
C ASP A 839 -35.84 -25.49 4.48
N ALA A 840 -35.20 -24.43 3.97
CA ALA A 840 -33.79 -24.13 4.23
C ALA A 840 -33.49 -23.73 5.69
N LEU A 841 -34.51 -23.36 6.48
CA LEU A 841 -34.37 -23.07 7.91
C LEU A 841 -34.57 -24.32 8.80
N HIS A 842 -35.30 -25.33 8.31
CA HIS A 842 -35.68 -26.52 9.10
C HIS A 842 -34.82 -27.77 8.86
N THR A 843 -33.99 -27.81 7.82
CA THR A 843 -33.24 -29.01 7.42
C THR A 843 -31.94 -29.22 8.21
N THR A 844 -32.04 -29.83 9.39
CA THR A 844 -30.86 -30.36 10.12
C THR A 844 -30.20 -31.51 9.34
N PRO A 845 -28.90 -31.45 9.01
CA PRO A 845 -28.21 -32.57 8.35
C PRO A 845 -28.09 -33.78 9.30
N GLY A 846 -28.79 -34.86 8.98
CA GLY A 846 -28.73 -36.11 9.74
C GLY A 846 -27.33 -36.74 9.67
N ALA A 847 -26.72 -37.00 10.82
CA ALA A 847 -25.42 -37.66 10.89
C ALA A 847 -25.56 -39.16 10.59
N THR A 848 -25.23 -39.58 9.37
CA THR A 848 -25.15 -41.01 9.01
C THR A 848 -23.92 -41.65 9.65
N VAL A 849 -24.10 -42.17 10.86
CA VAL A 849 -23.18 -43.14 11.48
C VAL A 849 -23.45 -44.50 10.83
N GLY A 850 -22.41 -45.14 10.27
CA GLY A 850 -22.56 -46.47 9.66
C GLY A 850 -21.21 -47.11 9.29
N ALA A 851 -20.85 -48.14 10.05
CA ALA A 851 -19.76 -49.11 9.84
C ALA A 851 -18.35 -48.53 9.58
#